data_AF-A0A367KHV7-F1
#
_entry.id   AF-A0A367KHV7-F1
#
_cell.length_a   1.000
_cell.length_b   1.000
_cell.length_c   1.000
_cell.angle_alpha   90.00
_cell.angle_beta   90.00
_cell.angle_gamma   90.00
#
_symmetry.space_group_name_H-M   'P 1'
#
loop_
_entity.id
_entity.type
_entity.pdbx_description
1 polymer ?
#
loop_
_entity_poly.entity_id
_entity_poly.type
_entity_poly.pdbx_seq_one_letter_code
_entity_poly.pdbx_strand_id
1 'polypeptide(L)'
;DLHDVKLIDYGSASIENEVPLSYHIQTAFYRSPEVILKIPYNCAIDMWSFGCFVAEMFIGKPLFPSGNEIFLLHMMAATLKSLPPDTMLKRGERSSEFFHMKGLQNGVDVTKLRDKITHDFSSLDERVMGSESEDSEQDRHCLLDFLKRILVYDPDKRYTPREALNHPFVADAREDIISRSTEESHEIKTPSMNESKFVPTKPLKSILKKSSTLDLNPPLENTLNTAGYLYQPRPSMLHPNGYPPRATKLLETFYNHIEIIPQQDQLPLIDLKTPIDFTAHNQNLTLDQQLLWSLSSALFENRLAEWLRALVAPGMVHGVDKFKRQHAHDAFATVFGFLAYGEREKASDEAKRLGDFNLSMFIVHTNSKDLSTTLGRHLGLLKDSVEWQNYSVFRKKCWYLISGQLGCVERDLRVTEDVSWQCVVAMYLWYGTLDSLEAYNRVINPVDSLSLDAYKGTALPEVECLWYQLLQLWMGDASEAHLDDWTTDFLWMLSLYRPQILPENKYILRWCDELENLDMTEWSLFVALFLKNTQQEKVRYLLRNGEWEDQEMLIQKFHIPKKWIYVAKSLRAHDDWDFELEYECLLEGNLLKEAMMALLNFLLPNHFYRTLTALRTSLTYLLEYPDQERDDIQLLKKAYLCLISNDSEEKEELIKGLEEYAILLQAYPNAHKLILSLIDAIKD
;
A
#
# COMPACT_ATOMS: atom_id res chain seq x y z
N ASP A 1 -21.70 -28.70 -15.27
CA ASP A 1 -22.16 -27.35 -15.67
C ASP A 1 -21.03 -26.33 -15.78
N LEU A 2 -21.06 -25.51 -16.83
CA LEU A 2 -20.20 -24.30 -16.96
C LEU A 2 -20.82 -23.05 -16.33
N HIS A 3 -22.06 -23.15 -15.81
CA HIS A 3 -22.81 -22.03 -15.24
C HIS A 3 -22.39 -21.60 -13.82
N ASP A 4 -21.54 -22.38 -13.14
CA ASP A 4 -21.08 -22.12 -11.77
C ASP A 4 -19.65 -21.56 -11.67
N VAL A 5 -18.99 -21.26 -12.80
CA VAL A 5 -17.64 -20.66 -12.79
C VAL A 5 -17.72 -19.20 -12.37
N LYS A 6 -17.16 -18.89 -11.19
CA LYS A 6 -17.02 -17.52 -10.66
C LYS A 6 -15.57 -17.06 -10.79
N LEU A 7 -15.35 -15.97 -11.50
CA LEU A 7 -14.06 -15.28 -11.50
C LEU A 7 -13.89 -14.56 -10.16
N ILE A 8 -12.81 -14.90 -9.46
CA ILE A 8 -12.37 -14.35 -8.19
C ILE A 8 -10.91 -13.89 -8.32
N ASP A 9 -10.42 -13.20 -7.29
CA ASP A 9 -9.08 -12.61 -7.24
C ASP A 9 -8.78 -11.61 -8.37
N TYR A 10 -9.17 -10.36 -8.12
CA TYR A 10 -8.89 -9.23 -8.99
C TYR A 10 -7.61 -8.47 -8.56
N GLY A 11 -6.73 -9.07 -7.75
CA GLY A 11 -5.57 -8.39 -7.14
C GLY A 11 -4.57 -7.83 -8.14
N SER A 12 -4.48 -8.40 -9.34
CA SER A 12 -3.68 -7.88 -10.47
C SER A 12 -4.52 -7.32 -11.63
N ALA A 13 -5.83 -7.17 -11.45
CA ALA A 13 -6.71 -6.67 -12.50
C ALA A 13 -6.55 -5.15 -12.67
N SER A 14 -6.54 -4.67 -13.92
CA SER A 14 -6.44 -3.25 -14.24
C SER A 14 -7.43 -2.82 -15.30
N ILE A 15 -7.78 -1.53 -15.32
CA ILE A 15 -8.59 -0.93 -16.37
C ILE A 15 -7.66 -0.46 -17.48
N GLU A 16 -7.87 -0.96 -18.70
CA GLU A 16 -7.01 -0.80 -19.89
C GLU A 16 -6.60 0.66 -20.20
N ASN A 17 -7.37 1.66 -19.74
CA ASN A 17 -7.14 3.08 -20.04
C ASN A 17 -6.69 3.92 -18.82
N GLU A 18 -6.51 3.33 -17.63
CA GLU A 18 -6.33 4.09 -16.38
C GLU A 18 -4.97 3.88 -15.68
N VAL A 19 -4.15 2.92 -16.11
CA VAL A 19 -2.92 2.52 -15.37
C VAL A 19 -1.64 2.85 -16.14
N PRO A 20 -0.64 3.50 -15.53
CA PRO A 20 0.70 3.62 -16.09
C PRO A 20 1.45 2.28 -16.00
N LEU A 21 1.74 1.66 -17.16
CA LEU A 21 2.77 0.63 -17.41
C LEU A 21 3.28 -0.17 -16.19
N SER A 22 2.38 -0.83 -15.45
CA SER A 22 2.77 -1.51 -14.21
C SER A 22 3.56 -2.76 -14.54
N TYR A 23 4.78 -2.84 -14.03
CA TYR A 23 5.70 -3.93 -14.32
C TYR A 23 5.30 -5.24 -13.60
N HIS A 24 4.63 -5.13 -12.46
CA HIS A 24 4.28 -6.26 -11.59
C HIS A 24 2.94 -6.92 -11.97
N ILE A 25 2.40 -6.63 -13.16
CA ILE A 25 1.27 -7.35 -13.71
C ILE A 25 1.68 -8.76 -14.15
N GLN A 26 0.76 -9.72 -14.02
CA GLN A 26 0.95 -11.16 -14.27
C GLN A 26 1.94 -11.86 -13.31
N THR A 27 1.61 -13.09 -12.93
CA THR A 27 2.51 -14.02 -12.22
C THR A 27 3.74 -14.33 -13.08
N ALA A 28 4.94 -14.35 -12.48
CA ALA A 28 6.23 -14.37 -13.18
C ALA A 28 6.34 -15.39 -14.35
N PHE A 29 6.03 -16.67 -14.12
CA PHE A 29 6.16 -17.72 -15.14
C PHE A 29 5.19 -17.57 -16.33
N TYR A 30 4.11 -16.81 -16.16
CA TYR A 30 3.07 -16.54 -17.15
C TYR A 30 3.18 -15.12 -17.73
N ARG A 31 4.19 -14.35 -17.32
CA ARG A 31 4.38 -12.95 -17.74
C ARG A 31 4.73 -12.86 -19.22
N SER A 32 4.14 -11.88 -19.87
CA SER A 32 4.30 -11.64 -21.30
C SER A 32 5.60 -10.90 -21.64
N PRO A 33 6.19 -11.14 -22.82
CA PRO A 33 7.43 -10.49 -23.25
C PRO A 33 7.30 -8.97 -23.34
N GLU A 34 6.12 -8.43 -23.70
CA GLU A 34 5.87 -6.98 -23.68
C GLU A 34 5.94 -6.38 -22.27
N VAL A 35 5.46 -7.08 -21.23
CA VAL A 35 5.57 -6.62 -19.85
C VAL A 35 7.03 -6.66 -19.40
N ILE A 36 7.74 -7.78 -19.62
CA ILE A 36 9.17 -7.94 -19.24
C ILE A 36 10.04 -6.82 -19.85
N LEU A 37 9.76 -6.44 -21.10
CA LEU A 37 10.52 -5.43 -21.83
C LEU A 37 10.09 -3.98 -21.55
N LYS A 38 9.11 -3.75 -20.67
CA LYS A 38 8.43 -2.46 -20.45
C LYS A 38 7.96 -1.82 -21.77
N ILE A 39 7.14 -2.56 -22.51
CA ILE A 39 6.43 -2.10 -23.72
C ILE A 39 4.97 -1.80 -23.34
N PRO A 40 4.36 -0.74 -23.88
CA PRO A 40 2.91 -0.53 -23.75
C PRO A 40 2.09 -1.74 -24.20
N TYR A 41 1.34 -2.29 -23.26
CA TYR A 41 0.57 -3.52 -23.36
C TYR A 41 -0.95 -3.25 -23.28
N ASN A 42 -1.75 -4.27 -23.58
CA ASN A 42 -3.21 -4.29 -23.51
C ASN A 42 -3.69 -5.69 -23.04
N CYS A 43 -4.98 -5.99 -23.13
CA CYS A 43 -5.53 -7.31 -22.74
C CYS A 43 -4.96 -8.52 -23.52
N ALA A 44 -4.11 -8.34 -24.55
CA ALA A 44 -3.41 -9.45 -25.19
C ALA A 44 -2.41 -10.15 -24.27
N ILE A 45 -1.97 -9.51 -23.17
CA ILE A 45 -1.08 -10.14 -22.18
C ILE A 45 -1.75 -11.36 -21.53
N ASP A 46 -3.06 -11.31 -21.30
CA ASP A 46 -3.83 -12.40 -20.69
C ASP A 46 -3.86 -13.63 -21.60
N MET A 47 -3.90 -13.41 -22.93
CA MET A 47 -3.79 -14.50 -23.90
C MET A 47 -2.42 -15.17 -23.86
N TRP A 48 -1.33 -14.44 -23.60
CA TRP A 48 -0.02 -15.06 -23.40
C TRP A 48 0.00 -15.94 -22.14
N SER A 49 -0.50 -15.42 -21.00
CA SER A 49 -0.61 -16.22 -19.77
C SER A 49 -1.47 -17.47 -19.97
N PHE A 50 -2.59 -17.34 -20.67
CA PHE A 50 -3.45 -18.45 -21.03
C PHE A 50 -2.74 -19.49 -21.91
N GLY A 51 -1.93 -19.07 -22.90
CA GLY A 51 -1.10 -19.98 -23.70
C GLY A 51 -0.09 -20.75 -22.86
N CYS A 52 0.60 -20.08 -21.94
CA CYS A 52 1.51 -20.73 -20.99
C CYS A 52 0.78 -21.74 -20.09
N PHE A 53 -0.40 -21.37 -19.58
CA PHE A 53 -1.24 -22.23 -18.75
C PHE A 53 -1.77 -23.46 -19.51
N VAL A 54 -2.24 -23.31 -20.74
CA VAL A 54 -2.69 -24.44 -21.58
C VAL A 54 -1.53 -25.41 -21.89
N ALA A 55 -0.34 -24.88 -22.16
CA ALA A 55 0.85 -25.71 -22.33
C ALA A 55 1.22 -26.45 -21.03
N GLU A 56 1.17 -25.78 -19.89
CA GLU A 56 1.43 -26.39 -18.58
C GLU A 56 0.42 -27.47 -18.21
N MET A 57 -0.88 -27.25 -18.48
CA MET A 57 -1.94 -28.24 -18.27
C MET A 57 -1.67 -29.56 -19.03
N PHE A 58 -1.04 -29.50 -20.21
CA PHE A 58 -0.66 -30.68 -20.99
C PHE A 58 0.70 -31.28 -20.58
N ILE A 59 1.69 -30.44 -20.31
CA ILE A 59 3.07 -30.86 -19.98
C ILE A 59 3.19 -31.31 -18.51
N GLY A 60 2.26 -30.91 -17.65
CA GLY A 60 2.27 -31.17 -16.20
C GLY A 60 3.31 -30.34 -15.43
N LYS A 61 3.93 -29.35 -16.07
CA LYS A 61 4.94 -28.44 -15.50
C LYS A 61 4.85 -27.06 -16.20
N PRO A 62 5.21 -25.95 -15.53
CA PRO A 62 5.23 -24.64 -16.16
C PRO A 62 6.02 -24.62 -17.47
N LEU A 63 5.55 -23.87 -18.46
CA LEU A 63 6.25 -23.76 -19.74
C LEU A 63 7.60 -23.01 -19.58
N PHE A 64 7.61 -22.00 -18.71
CA PHE A 64 8.78 -21.16 -18.41
C PHE A 64 9.01 -21.01 -16.89
N PRO A 65 9.49 -22.04 -16.18
CA PRO A 65 9.74 -21.99 -14.74
C PRO A 65 11.01 -21.20 -14.42
N SER A 66 10.92 -19.87 -14.33
CA SER A 66 12.03 -19.03 -13.88
C SER A 66 11.56 -17.76 -13.19
N GLY A 67 12.12 -17.47 -12.01
CA GLY A 67 11.96 -16.19 -11.31
C GLY A 67 12.82 -15.07 -11.92
N ASN A 68 13.86 -15.42 -12.69
CA ASN A 68 14.79 -14.47 -13.27
C ASN A 68 14.40 -14.11 -14.72
N GLU A 69 14.22 -12.83 -14.99
CA GLU A 69 13.75 -12.29 -16.27
C GLU A 69 14.66 -12.59 -17.45
N ILE A 70 15.98 -12.63 -17.22
CA ILE A 70 16.97 -12.97 -18.24
C ILE A 70 16.78 -14.44 -18.64
N PHE A 71 16.72 -15.35 -17.66
CA PHE A 71 16.48 -16.77 -17.90
C PHE A 71 15.10 -17.05 -18.52
N LEU A 72 14.07 -16.30 -18.09
CA LEU A 72 12.72 -16.35 -18.64
C LEU A 72 12.72 -16.01 -20.14
N LEU A 73 13.36 -14.91 -20.56
CA LEU A 73 13.50 -14.55 -21.98
C LEU A 73 14.34 -15.57 -22.78
N HIS A 74 15.39 -16.15 -22.18
CA HIS A 74 16.16 -17.23 -22.81
C HIS A 74 15.33 -18.51 -23.02
N MET A 75 14.53 -18.90 -22.03
CA MET A 75 13.63 -20.05 -22.16
C MET A 75 12.54 -19.80 -23.18
N MET A 76 11.93 -18.61 -23.22
CA MET A 76 11.00 -18.25 -24.30
C MET A 76 11.68 -18.40 -25.67
N ALA A 77 12.89 -17.84 -25.83
CA ALA A 77 13.60 -17.86 -27.10
C ALA A 77 13.95 -19.27 -27.60
N ALA A 78 14.45 -20.12 -26.70
CA ALA A 78 14.79 -21.50 -27.03
C ALA A 78 13.55 -22.37 -27.27
N THR A 79 12.54 -22.26 -26.40
CA THR A 79 11.31 -23.07 -26.47
C THR A 79 10.50 -22.73 -27.74
N LEU A 80 10.38 -21.44 -28.08
CA LEU A 80 9.66 -20.95 -29.26
C LEU A 80 10.53 -20.86 -30.53
N LYS A 81 11.81 -21.26 -30.45
CA LYS A 81 12.81 -21.22 -31.54
C LYS A 81 12.83 -19.90 -32.32
N SER A 82 12.58 -18.78 -31.64
CA SER A 82 12.43 -17.44 -32.22
C SER A 82 12.75 -16.35 -31.19
N LEU A 83 12.92 -15.09 -31.62
CA LEU A 83 13.15 -13.94 -30.74
C LEU A 83 12.00 -12.93 -30.88
N PRO A 84 11.79 -12.03 -29.88
CA PRO A 84 10.91 -10.89 -30.05
C PRO A 84 11.29 -10.08 -31.30
N PRO A 85 10.34 -9.65 -32.14
CA PRO A 85 10.65 -8.89 -33.36
C PRO A 85 11.42 -7.60 -33.06
N ASP A 86 12.33 -7.19 -33.96
CA ASP A 86 13.07 -5.93 -33.82
C ASP A 86 12.16 -4.69 -33.64
N THR A 87 10.93 -4.71 -34.18
CA THR A 87 9.92 -3.65 -33.99
C THR A 87 9.41 -3.58 -32.56
N MET A 88 9.33 -4.71 -31.87
CA MET A 88 8.98 -4.84 -30.46
C MET A 88 10.16 -4.39 -29.58
N LEU A 89 11.36 -4.91 -29.85
CA LEU A 89 12.58 -4.55 -29.10
C LEU A 89 12.96 -3.07 -29.23
N LYS A 90 12.62 -2.40 -30.35
CA LYS A 90 12.81 -0.94 -30.49
C LYS A 90 11.83 -0.11 -29.66
N ARG A 91 10.74 -0.71 -29.16
CA ARG A 91 9.70 -0.05 -28.34
C ARG A 91 9.90 -0.27 -26.84
N GLY A 92 10.57 -1.34 -26.42
CA GLY A 92 10.71 -1.68 -25.00
C GLY A 92 11.86 -0.99 -24.34
N GLU A 93 11.59 -0.25 -23.26
CA GLU A 93 12.56 0.54 -22.51
C GLU A 93 13.71 -0.32 -21.99
N ARG A 94 13.42 -1.56 -21.57
CA ARG A 94 14.40 -2.51 -21.04
C ARG A 94 15.05 -3.40 -22.09
N SER A 95 14.70 -3.28 -23.36
CA SER A 95 15.19 -4.20 -24.41
C SER A 95 16.71 -4.19 -24.56
N SER A 96 17.36 -3.07 -24.26
CA SER A 96 18.82 -2.98 -24.24
C SER A 96 19.48 -3.71 -23.07
N GLU A 97 18.78 -4.05 -22.00
CA GLU A 97 19.33 -4.86 -20.89
C GLU A 97 19.54 -6.30 -21.35
N PHE A 98 18.55 -6.87 -22.04
CA PHE A 98 18.52 -8.29 -22.41
C PHE A 98 19.11 -8.58 -23.80
N PHE A 99 19.07 -7.63 -24.73
CA PHE A 99 19.46 -7.84 -26.13
C PHE A 99 20.63 -6.95 -26.59
N HIS A 100 21.48 -7.52 -27.44
CA HIS A 100 22.41 -6.76 -28.29
C HIS A 100 21.65 -6.15 -29.46
N MET A 101 21.17 -4.93 -29.25
CA MET A 101 20.48 -4.12 -30.25
C MET A 101 21.49 -3.58 -31.28
N LYS A 102 21.55 -4.25 -32.44
CA LYS A 102 22.43 -4.00 -33.61
C LYS A 102 23.90 -4.38 -33.44
N GLY A 103 24.32 -5.32 -34.28
CA GLY A 103 25.73 -5.64 -34.54
C GLY A 103 25.85 -6.45 -35.82
N LEU A 104 26.45 -5.85 -36.87
CA LEU A 104 26.71 -6.52 -38.14
C LEU A 104 27.66 -7.71 -37.93
N GLN A 105 27.15 -8.94 -38.09
CA GLN A 105 27.98 -10.12 -38.31
C GLN A 105 27.78 -10.60 -39.75
N ASN A 106 28.85 -10.64 -40.53
CA ASN A 106 28.89 -11.13 -41.92
C ASN A 106 27.84 -10.50 -42.87
N GLY A 107 27.50 -9.21 -42.67
CA GLY A 107 26.57 -8.49 -43.54
C GLY A 107 25.09 -8.70 -43.23
N VAL A 108 24.76 -9.43 -42.15
CA VAL A 108 23.38 -9.66 -41.70
C VAL A 108 23.18 -8.94 -40.35
N ASP A 109 22.04 -8.26 -40.20
CA ASP A 109 21.60 -7.70 -38.91
C ASP A 109 21.08 -8.88 -38.06
N VAL A 110 21.76 -9.18 -36.95
CA VAL A 110 21.40 -10.32 -36.08
C VAL A 110 21.24 -9.85 -34.65
N THR A 111 20.00 -9.63 -34.24
CA THR A 111 19.61 -9.47 -32.83
C THR A 111 19.98 -10.74 -32.06
N LYS A 112 20.63 -10.58 -30.90
CA LYS A 112 21.03 -11.68 -30.01
C LYS A 112 20.74 -11.30 -28.57
N LEU A 113 20.37 -12.28 -27.74
CA LEU A 113 20.42 -12.15 -26.29
C LEU A 113 21.87 -11.86 -25.86
N ARG A 114 22.05 -11.05 -24.81
CA ARG A 114 23.39 -10.63 -24.36
C ARG A 114 24.19 -11.78 -23.77
N ASP A 115 23.56 -12.52 -22.87
CA ASP A 115 24.18 -13.65 -22.22
C ASP A 115 24.11 -14.89 -23.11
N LYS A 116 25.09 -15.78 -22.96
CA LYS A 116 25.03 -17.12 -23.54
C LYS A 116 24.76 -18.11 -22.42
N ILE A 117 23.50 -18.20 -22.01
CA ILE A 117 23.06 -19.24 -21.09
C ILE A 117 23.13 -20.58 -21.82
N THR A 118 24.15 -21.38 -21.52
CA THR A 118 24.32 -22.73 -22.09
C THR A 118 23.44 -23.72 -21.33
N HIS A 119 22.14 -23.65 -21.57
CA HIS A 119 21.16 -24.65 -21.12
C HIS A 119 20.40 -25.16 -22.34
N ASP A 120 20.30 -26.49 -22.46
CA ASP A 120 19.61 -27.14 -23.56
C ASP A 120 18.11 -27.23 -23.23
N PHE A 121 17.37 -26.19 -23.62
CA PHE A 121 15.92 -26.14 -23.43
C PHE A 121 15.23 -26.81 -24.61
N SER A 122 14.53 -27.91 -24.35
CA SER A 122 13.69 -28.58 -25.35
C SER A 122 12.63 -27.62 -25.90
N SER A 123 12.37 -27.72 -27.20
CA SER A 123 11.42 -26.83 -27.88
C SER A 123 9.96 -27.19 -27.60
N LEU A 124 9.03 -26.27 -27.88
CA LEU A 124 7.60 -26.50 -27.72
C LEU A 124 7.14 -27.75 -28.49
N ASP A 125 7.61 -27.91 -29.73
CA ASP A 125 7.39 -29.09 -30.56
C ASP A 125 7.85 -30.38 -29.87
N GLU A 126 9.06 -30.39 -29.31
CA GLU A 126 9.61 -31.57 -28.60
C GLU A 126 8.84 -31.88 -27.31
N ARG A 127 8.46 -30.86 -26.53
CA ARG A 127 7.71 -31.03 -25.27
C ARG A 127 6.28 -31.53 -25.48
N VAL A 128 5.60 -31.02 -26.52
CA VAL A 128 4.24 -31.46 -26.85
C VAL A 128 4.27 -32.83 -27.51
N MET A 129 5.10 -33.02 -28.56
CA MET A 129 5.10 -34.28 -29.33
C MET A 129 5.80 -35.44 -28.63
N GLY A 130 6.74 -35.16 -27.71
CA GLY A 130 7.47 -36.16 -26.93
C GLY A 130 6.82 -36.54 -25.60
N SER A 131 5.61 -36.07 -25.31
CA SER A 131 4.85 -36.46 -24.11
C SER A 131 4.41 -37.93 -24.17
N GLU A 132 4.52 -38.66 -23.06
CA GLU A 132 4.02 -40.04 -22.91
C GLU A 132 2.48 -40.13 -22.74
N SER A 133 1.75 -39.04 -23.08
CA SER A 133 0.30 -38.93 -23.05
C SER A 133 -0.42 -40.03 -23.86
N GLU A 134 -1.55 -40.53 -23.36
CA GLU A 134 -2.44 -41.45 -24.10
C GLU A 134 -3.17 -40.78 -25.29
N ASP A 135 -3.08 -39.45 -25.42
CA ASP A 135 -3.71 -38.66 -26.49
C ASP A 135 -3.25 -39.07 -27.89
N SER A 136 -4.07 -38.81 -28.92
CA SER A 136 -3.67 -39.12 -30.28
C SER A 136 -2.61 -38.14 -30.81
N GLU A 137 -1.82 -38.59 -31.78
CA GLU A 137 -0.84 -37.73 -32.45
C GLU A 137 -1.51 -36.54 -33.16
N GLN A 138 -2.75 -36.71 -33.63
CA GLN A 138 -3.54 -35.65 -34.26
C GLN A 138 -3.94 -34.56 -33.27
N ASP A 139 -4.33 -34.95 -32.05
CA ASP A 139 -4.72 -34.01 -30.98
C ASP A 139 -3.51 -33.20 -30.50
N ARG A 140 -2.34 -33.85 -30.36
CA ARG A 140 -1.07 -33.17 -30.07
C ARG A 140 -0.69 -32.15 -31.14
N HIS A 141 -0.85 -32.48 -32.42
CA HIS A 141 -0.63 -31.50 -33.50
C HIS A 141 -1.63 -30.34 -33.44
N CYS A 142 -2.89 -30.60 -33.09
CA CYS A 142 -3.94 -29.58 -32.97
C CYS A 142 -3.66 -28.61 -31.79
N LEU A 143 -3.26 -29.16 -30.64
CA LEU A 143 -2.77 -28.39 -29.49
C LEU A 143 -1.52 -27.58 -29.84
N LEU A 144 -0.56 -28.15 -30.57
CA LEU A 144 0.67 -27.47 -30.95
C LEU A 144 0.40 -26.28 -31.90
N ASP A 145 -0.52 -26.41 -32.86
CA ASP A 145 -0.94 -25.29 -33.72
C ASP A 145 -1.67 -24.20 -32.92
N PHE A 146 -2.52 -24.59 -31.97
CA PHE A 146 -3.19 -23.67 -31.04
C PHE A 146 -2.19 -22.86 -30.21
N LEU A 147 -1.23 -23.54 -29.57
CA LEU A 147 -0.21 -22.89 -28.76
C LEU A 147 0.69 -21.98 -29.60
N LYS A 148 1.05 -22.36 -30.83
CA LYS A 148 1.84 -21.51 -31.74
C LYS A 148 1.11 -20.24 -32.20
N ARG A 149 -0.22 -20.23 -32.18
CA ARG A 149 -1.06 -19.05 -32.49
C ARG A 149 -1.27 -18.11 -31.29
N ILE A 150 -1.07 -18.61 -30.07
CA ILE A 150 -1.25 -17.86 -28.82
C ILE A 150 0.09 -17.40 -28.23
N LEU A 151 1.15 -18.20 -28.33
CA LEU A 151 2.50 -17.87 -27.85
C LEU A 151 3.29 -17.06 -28.89
N VAL A 152 2.66 -16.02 -29.42
CA VAL A 152 3.24 -15.09 -30.38
C VAL A 152 3.76 -13.86 -29.65
N TYR A 153 5.04 -13.53 -29.85
CA TYR A 153 5.69 -12.36 -29.26
C TYR A 153 4.97 -11.04 -29.56
N ASP A 154 4.53 -10.87 -30.80
CA ASP A 154 3.84 -9.66 -31.28
C ASP A 154 2.37 -9.67 -30.84
N PRO A 155 1.94 -8.82 -29.89
CA PRO A 155 0.58 -8.88 -29.32
C PRO A 155 -0.50 -8.58 -30.37
N ASP A 156 -0.20 -7.79 -31.39
CA ASP A 156 -1.13 -7.44 -32.48
C ASP A 156 -1.37 -8.62 -33.45
N LYS A 157 -0.55 -9.67 -33.37
CA LYS A 157 -0.69 -10.92 -34.15
C LYS A 157 -1.09 -12.12 -33.28
N ARG A 158 -1.15 -11.94 -31.97
CA ARG A 158 -1.54 -12.96 -31.01
C ARG A 158 -3.03 -13.21 -31.13
N TYR A 159 -3.45 -14.48 -31.09
CA TYR A 159 -4.87 -14.81 -31.14
C TYR A 159 -5.65 -14.12 -30.01
N THR A 160 -6.73 -13.44 -30.38
CA THR A 160 -7.71 -12.92 -29.42
C THR A 160 -8.53 -14.07 -28.82
N PRO A 161 -9.21 -13.88 -27.67
CA PRO A 161 -10.09 -14.90 -27.10
C PRO A 161 -11.16 -15.42 -28.09
N ARG A 162 -11.64 -14.55 -28.99
CA ARG A 162 -12.64 -14.93 -30.00
C ARG A 162 -12.07 -15.80 -31.12
N GLU A 163 -10.82 -15.60 -31.50
CA GLU A 163 -10.14 -16.42 -32.50
C GLU A 163 -9.71 -17.76 -31.92
N ALA A 164 -9.22 -17.76 -30.67
CA ALA A 164 -8.90 -18.97 -29.91
C ALA A 164 -10.14 -19.89 -29.74
N LEU A 165 -11.31 -19.34 -29.42
CA LEU A 165 -12.57 -20.09 -29.31
C LEU A 165 -13.04 -20.75 -30.62
N ASN A 166 -12.55 -20.31 -31.77
CA ASN A 166 -12.88 -20.87 -33.09
C ASN A 166 -11.78 -21.80 -33.62
N HIS A 167 -10.70 -22.05 -32.86
CA HIS A 167 -9.66 -22.98 -33.25
C HIS A 167 -10.13 -24.43 -33.06
N PRO A 168 -9.83 -25.38 -33.97
CA PRO A 168 -10.31 -26.77 -33.89
C PRO A 168 -10.08 -27.42 -32.51
N PHE A 169 -8.89 -27.24 -31.92
CA PHE A 169 -8.56 -27.69 -30.56
C PHE A 169 -9.61 -27.35 -29.48
N VAL A 170 -10.28 -26.19 -29.58
CA VAL A 170 -11.33 -25.74 -28.65
C VAL A 170 -12.74 -25.99 -29.21
N ALA A 171 -12.91 -25.86 -30.52
CA ALA A 171 -14.20 -26.02 -31.20
C ALA A 171 -14.67 -27.48 -31.18
N ASP A 172 -13.81 -28.42 -31.53
CA ASP A 172 -14.12 -29.85 -31.64
C ASP A 172 -14.46 -30.41 -30.25
N ALA A 173 -13.64 -30.09 -29.24
CA ALA A 173 -13.89 -30.45 -27.84
C ALA A 173 -15.21 -29.85 -27.30
N ARG A 174 -15.62 -28.68 -27.79
CA ARG A 174 -16.89 -28.05 -27.42
C ARG A 174 -18.09 -28.74 -28.07
N GLU A 175 -17.97 -29.22 -29.32
CA GLU A 175 -19.01 -30.04 -29.94
C GLU A 175 -19.18 -31.39 -29.22
N ASP A 176 -18.09 -32.01 -28.78
CA ASP A 176 -18.10 -33.22 -27.96
C ASP A 176 -18.72 -33.03 -26.56
N ILE A 177 -18.48 -31.90 -25.90
CA ILE A 177 -19.13 -31.58 -24.61
C ILE A 177 -20.62 -31.32 -24.81
N ILE A 178 -21.01 -30.64 -25.89
CA ILE A 178 -22.42 -30.37 -26.20
C ILE A 178 -23.15 -31.68 -26.55
N SER A 179 -22.55 -32.57 -27.35
CA SER A 179 -23.16 -33.86 -27.70
C SER A 179 -23.36 -34.76 -26.47
N ARG A 180 -22.33 -34.93 -25.63
CA ARG A 180 -22.43 -35.69 -24.36
C ARG A 180 -23.51 -35.14 -23.43
N SER A 181 -23.60 -33.82 -23.28
CA SER A 181 -24.63 -33.19 -22.45
C SER A 181 -26.06 -33.36 -23.00
N THR A 182 -26.23 -33.54 -24.32
CA THR A 182 -27.53 -33.92 -24.90
C THR A 182 -27.88 -35.39 -24.69
N GLU A 183 -26.91 -36.30 -24.65
CA GLU A 183 -27.16 -37.73 -24.39
C GLU A 183 -27.55 -38.00 -22.93
N GLU A 184 -26.86 -37.40 -21.96
CA GLU A 184 -27.21 -37.53 -20.53
C GLU A 184 -28.62 -37.00 -20.19
N SER A 185 -29.14 -36.06 -20.99
CA SER A 185 -30.48 -35.49 -20.78
C SER A 185 -31.65 -36.45 -21.06
N HIS A 186 -31.39 -37.61 -21.67
CA HIS A 186 -32.44 -38.55 -22.10
C HIS A 186 -32.78 -39.68 -21.12
N GLU A 187 -31.99 -39.94 -20.06
CA GLU A 187 -32.25 -41.07 -19.14
C GLU A 187 -33.01 -40.75 -17.84
N ILE A 188 -33.18 -39.48 -17.46
CA ILE A 188 -33.89 -39.12 -16.22
C ILE A 188 -35.42 -39.03 -16.45
N LYS A 189 -36.10 -40.17 -16.33
CA LYS A 189 -37.56 -40.22 -16.12
C LYS A 189 -37.90 -40.14 -14.62
N THR A 190 -38.63 -39.11 -14.17
CA THR A 190 -39.59 -39.10 -13.03
C THR A 190 -40.26 -37.71 -12.88
N PRO A 191 -41.30 -37.47 -12.05
CA PRO A 191 -42.59 -37.02 -12.59
C PRO A 191 -42.97 -35.56 -12.25
N SER A 192 -44.17 -35.16 -12.68
CA SER A 192 -44.72 -33.81 -12.62
C SER A 192 -44.83 -33.19 -11.22
N MET A 193 -44.70 -31.85 -11.16
CA MET A 193 -45.77 -30.97 -10.65
C MET A 193 -45.57 -29.48 -11.02
N ASN A 194 -46.52 -28.97 -11.80
CA ASN A 194 -47.10 -27.63 -11.89
C ASN A 194 -46.24 -26.33 -11.87
N GLU A 195 -46.48 -25.55 -12.92
CA GLU A 195 -46.02 -24.19 -13.17
C GLU A 195 -46.52 -23.15 -12.15
N SER A 196 -45.73 -22.08 -11.94
CA SER A 196 -46.31 -20.73 -11.87
C SER A 196 -45.45 -19.72 -12.65
N LYS A 197 -46.14 -18.91 -13.44
CA LYS A 197 -45.63 -18.18 -14.61
C LYS A 197 -44.71 -17.00 -14.29
N PHE A 198 -43.62 -16.88 -15.03
CA PHE A 198 -43.08 -15.58 -15.45
C PHE A 198 -42.85 -15.58 -16.96
N VAL A 199 -43.30 -14.54 -17.65
CA VAL A 199 -43.24 -14.38 -19.11
C VAL A 199 -42.27 -13.23 -19.44
N PRO A 200 -41.39 -13.36 -20.46
CA PRO A 200 -40.23 -12.48 -20.60
C PRO A 200 -40.50 -11.20 -21.39
N THR A 201 -39.70 -10.15 -21.16
CA THR A 201 -39.60 -8.97 -22.02
C THR A 201 -38.14 -8.70 -22.45
N LYS A 202 -38.02 -8.02 -23.60
CA LYS A 202 -36.82 -7.98 -24.47
C LYS A 202 -35.77 -6.94 -24.06
N PRO A 203 -34.51 -7.05 -24.53
CA PRO A 203 -33.39 -6.22 -24.08
C PRO A 203 -33.43 -4.79 -24.65
N LEU A 204 -33.06 -3.80 -23.83
CA LEU A 204 -32.84 -2.42 -24.28
C LEU A 204 -31.42 -2.23 -24.87
N LYS A 205 -31.34 -2.27 -26.20
CA LYS A 205 -30.30 -1.54 -26.97
C LYS A 205 -30.95 -0.41 -27.77
N SER A 206 -31.34 0.67 -27.07
CA SER A 206 -31.67 1.96 -27.71
C SER A 206 -31.83 3.05 -26.66
N ILE A 207 -30.91 4.01 -26.61
CA ILE A 207 -31.09 5.46 -26.43
C ILE A 207 -29.69 6.08 -26.51
N LEU A 208 -29.28 6.41 -27.74
CA LEU A 208 -28.12 7.26 -28.02
C LEU A 208 -28.30 7.86 -29.43
N LYS A 209 -28.91 9.06 -29.50
CA LYS A 209 -28.66 10.17 -30.46
C LYS A 209 -29.87 11.10 -30.66
N LYS A 210 -29.55 12.40 -30.88
CA LYS A 210 -30.42 13.56 -31.23
C LYS A 210 -31.23 14.11 -30.03
N SER A 211 -31.41 15.43 -29.82
CA SER A 211 -31.05 16.67 -30.57
C SER A 211 -31.27 17.90 -29.65
N SER A 212 -30.72 19.11 -29.84
CA SER A 212 -29.76 19.68 -30.83
C SER A 212 -29.18 21.05 -30.38
N THR A 213 -28.25 21.58 -31.18
CA THR A 213 -27.62 22.93 -31.18
C THR A 213 -28.52 24.16 -31.05
N LEU A 214 -27.97 25.26 -30.50
CA LEU A 214 -28.24 26.65 -30.92
C LEU A 214 -27.02 27.55 -30.63
N ASP A 215 -26.44 28.15 -31.68
CA ASP A 215 -25.34 29.14 -31.60
C ASP A 215 -25.86 30.55 -31.33
N LEU A 216 -25.10 31.35 -30.56
CA LEU A 216 -24.92 32.80 -30.79
C LEU A 216 -23.55 33.24 -30.24
N ASN A 217 -22.83 34.06 -31.01
CA ASN A 217 -21.48 34.58 -30.70
C ASN A 217 -21.52 36.10 -30.40
N PRO A 218 -20.41 36.76 -29.96
CA PRO A 218 -20.44 37.82 -28.93
C PRO A 218 -20.58 39.27 -29.45
N PRO A 219 -20.52 40.27 -28.55
CA PRO A 219 -19.35 41.16 -28.62
C PRO A 219 -18.73 41.64 -27.28
N LEU A 220 -17.41 41.81 -27.36
CA LEU A 220 -16.49 42.80 -26.75
C LEU A 220 -16.80 43.57 -25.44
N GLU A 221 -15.77 43.52 -24.57
CA GLU A 221 -15.07 44.63 -23.89
C GLU A 221 -15.48 45.21 -22.51
N ASN A 222 -14.44 45.29 -21.67
CA ASN A 222 -14.13 46.31 -20.65
C ASN A 222 -15.00 46.45 -19.39
N THR A 223 -14.56 45.83 -18.27
CA THR A 223 -13.94 46.60 -17.15
C THR A 223 -13.08 45.73 -16.20
N LEU A 224 -11.76 45.87 -16.34
CA LEU A 224 -10.70 45.96 -15.31
C LEU A 224 -10.81 45.17 -13.97
N ASN A 225 -9.95 44.14 -13.88
CA ASN A 225 -8.93 43.93 -12.83
C ASN A 225 -9.18 44.39 -11.37
N THR A 226 -9.29 43.43 -10.44
CA THR A 226 -8.28 43.19 -9.37
C THR A 226 -8.56 41.87 -8.62
N ALA A 227 -7.99 40.75 -9.10
CA ALA A 227 -7.89 39.48 -8.35
C ALA A 227 -6.90 38.50 -9.02
N GLY A 228 -5.63 38.88 -9.17
CA GLY A 228 -4.53 37.91 -9.37
C GLY A 228 -3.97 37.55 -7.99
N TYR A 229 -3.77 36.28 -7.63
CA TYR A 229 -2.87 35.34 -8.30
C TYR A 229 -3.24 33.87 -8.01
N LEU A 230 -3.05 33.02 -9.04
CA LEU A 230 -2.76 31.58 -8.97
C LEU A 230 -3.84 30.63 -8.40
N TYR A 231 -4.79 30.27 -9.25
CA TYR A 231 -5.21 28.86 -9.39
C TYR A 231 -4.97 28.44 -10.85
N GLN A 232 -4.07 27.48 -11.08
CA GLN A 232 -3.89 26.82 -12.38
C GLN A 232 -3.94 25.31 -12.16
N PRO A 233 -4.91 24.57 -12.72
CA PRO A 233 -4.91 23.12 -12.69
C PRO A 233 -3.97 22.58 -13.78
N ARG A 234 -2.84 21.98 -13.38
CA ARG A 234 -1.85 21.29 -14.23
C ARG A 234 -1.02 20.30 -13.39
N PRO A 235 -0.36 19.31 -14.00
CA PRO A 235 -0.94 18.03 -14.41
C PRO A 235 -0.38 16.89 -13.53
N SER A 236 -0.64 15.63 -13.88
CA SER A 236 0.04 14.47 -13.29
C SER A 236 1.58 14.59 -13.39
N MET A 237 2.24 14.84 -12.25
CA MET A 237 3.71 14.90 -12.18
C MET A 237 4.32 13.50 -12.06
N LEU A 238 4.39 12.79 -13.19
CA LEU A 238 5.48 11.85 -13.41
C LEU A 238 6.73 12.67 -13.78
N HIS A 239 7.61 12.91 -12.80
CA HIS A 239 8.92 13.51 -13.05
C HIS A 239 10.00 12.41 -13.14
N PRO A 240 10.84 12.40 -14.19
CA PRO A 240 11.94 11.44 -14.30
C PRO A 240 13.08 11.81 -13.34
N ASN A 241 13.61 10.79 -12.66
CA ASN A 241 14.69 10.80 -11.65
C ASN A 241 14.31 11.18 -10.21
N GLY A 242 14.10 10.16 -9.36
CA GLY A 242 14.28 10.23 -7.90
C GLY A 242 13.00 10.32 -7.06
N TYR A 243 12.82 9.34 -6.16
CA TYR A 243 11.76 9.33 -5.13
C TYR A 243 11.90 10.51 -4.14
N PRO A 244 10.80 10.96 -3.50
CA PRO A 244 10.74 12.29 -2.89
C PRO A 244 11.46 12.37 -1.53
N PRO A 245 12.39 13.33 -1.31
CA PRO A 245 13.15 13.51 -0.06
C PRO A 245 12.33 13.76 1.23
N ARG A 246 11.00 13.87 1.15
CA ARG A 246 10.11 14.18 2.28
C ARG A 246 9.81 12.96 3.15
N ALA A 247 9.51 11.80 2.54
CA ALA A 247 9.12 10.59 3.28
C ALA A 247 10.30 10.07 4.12
N THR A 248 11.48 9.94 3.52
CA THR A 248 12.73 9.57 4.23
C THR A 248 13.02 10.52 5.38
N LYS A 249 13.01 11.85 5.14
CA LYS A 249 13.30 12.85 6.18
C LYS A 249 12.28 12.83 7.33
N LEU A 250 11.00 12.55 7.04
CA LEU A 250 9.96 12.37 8.05
C LEU A 250 10.27 11.13 8.92
N LEU A 251 10.54 9.98 8.28
CA LEU A 251 10.77 8.71 8.96
C LEU A 251 12.09 8.68 9.74
N GLU A 252 13.16 9.28 9.22
CA GLU A 252 14.42 9.51 9.95
C GLU A 252 14.21 10.36 11.19
N THR A 253 13.44 11.44 11.06
CA THR A 253 13.16 12.33 12.21
C THR A 253 12.30 11.62 13.24
N PHE A 254 11.27 10.89 12.79
CA PHE A 254 10.43 10.08 13.67
C PHE A 254 11.21 8.98 14.39
N TYR A 255 12.08 8.25 13.67
CA TYR A 255 13.00 7.26 14.23
C TYR A 255 13.87 7.84 15.36
N ASN A 256 14.38 9.06 15.20
CA ASN A 256 15.19 9.73 16.22
C ASN A 256 14.40 10.14 17.49
N HIS A 257 13.06 10.09 17.47
CA HIS A 257 12.20 10.47 18.60
C HIS A 257 11.54 9.28 19.31
N ILE A 258 11.61 8.06 18.76
CA ILE A 258 11.08 6.85 19.42
C ILE A 258 12.17 6.11 20.22
N GLU A 259 11.76 5.15 21.04
CA GLU A 259 12.70 4.21 21.66
C GLU A 259 12.36 2.78 21.22
N ILE A 260 13.30 2.14 20.52
CA ILE A 260 13.18 0.76 20.08
C ILE A 260 13.90 -0.11 21.10
N ILE A 261 13.13 -0.89 21.87
CA ILE A 261 13.62 -1.77 22.91
C ILE A 261 13.86 -3.16 22.28
N PRO A 262 15.13 -3.62 22.17
CA PRO A 262 15.42 -4.92 21.55
C PRO A 262 14.84 -6.07 22.37
N GLN A 263 14.33 -7.09 21.68
CA GLN A 263 13.92 -8.35 22.30
C GLN A 263 14.78 -9.51 21.79
N GLN A 264 14.99 -10.53 22.64
CA GLN A 264 15.68 -11.74 22.23
C GLN A 264 14.75 -12.61 21.39
N ASP A 265 15.16 -12.90 20.15
CA ASP A 265 14.46 -13.77 19.17
C ASP A 265 13.01 -13.37 18.82
N GLN A 266 12.59 -12.15 19.20
CA GLN A 266 11.26 -11.56 18.95
C GLN A 266 11.42 -10.15 18.37
N LEU A 267 10.36 -9.63 17.73
CA LEU A 267 10.36 -8.26 17.22
C LEU A 267 10.52 -7.26 18.39
N PRO A 268 11.16 -6.10 18.18
CA PRO A 268 11.34 -5.11 19.23
C PRO A 268 10.00 -4.55 19.72
N LEU A 269 10.00 -4.07 20.96
CA LEU A 269 8.94 -3.18 21.43
C LEU A 269 9.32 -1.74 21.06
N ILE A 270 8.34 -0.95 20.63
CA ILE A 270 8.55 0.47 20.32
C ILE A 270 7.76 1.31 21.33
N ASP A 271 8.47 2.20 22.02
CA ASP A 271 7.88 3.21 22.89
C ASP A 271 7.84 4.57 22.18
N LEU A 272 6.67 5.22 22.23
CA LEU A 272 6.37 6.47 21.53
C LEU A 272 6.57 7.65 22.47
N LYS A 273 7.65 8.42 22.29
CA LYS A 273 7.86 9.63 23.07
C LYS A 273 6.97 10.76 22.56
N THR A 274 6.59 11.64 23.49
CA THR A 274 5.83 12.86 23.23
C THR A 274 6.53 14.05 23.92
N PRO A 275 6.45 15.27 23.35
CA PRO A 275 5.91 15.63 22.03
C PRO A 275 6.96 15.50 20.90
N ILE A 276 6.50 15.43 19.65
CA ILE A 276 7.34 15.63 18.46
C ILE A 276 6.81 16.87 17.71
N ASP A 277 7.72 17.76 17.30
CA ASP A 277 7.40 18.84 16.38
C ASP A 277 7.38 18.30 14.94
N PHE A 278 6.20 18.28 14.33
CA PHE A 278 6.01 17.75 12.99
C PHE A 278 6.15 18.80 11.89
N THR A 279 6.34 20.07 12.23
CA THR A 279 6.28 21.19 11.27
C THR A 279 7.51 21.29 10.35
N ALA A 280 8.63 20.67 10.73
CA ALA A 280 9.92 20.72 10.02
C ALA A 280 9.95 20.00 8.63
N HIS A 281 8.85 19.37 8.22
CA HIS A 281 8.75 18.50 7.03
C HIS A 281 7.70 18.98 6.00
N ASN A 282 7.20 20.21 6.17
CA ASN A 282 6.05 20.76 5.45
C ASN A 282 6.35 21.44 4.10
N GLN A 283 7.62 21.46 3.66
CA GLN A 283 8.10 22.34 2.58
C GLN A 283 7.48 22.10 1.19
N ASN A 284 6.92 20.91 0.92
CA ASN A 284 6.32 20.53 -0.36
C ASN A 284 4.80 20.27 -0.28
N LEU A 285 4.13 20.71 0.79
CA LEU A 285 2.69 20.52 1.01
C LEU A 285 1.87 21.73 0.56
N THR A 286 0.59 21.52 0.23
CA THR A 286 -0.38 22.62 0.05
C THR A 286 -0.60 23.37 1.36
N LEU A 287 -1.06 24.62 1.30
CA LEU A 287 -1.26 25.43 2.52
C LEU A 287 -2.16 24.72 3.55
N ASP A 288 -3.28 24.13 3.13
CA ASP A 288 -4.20 23.43 4.02
C ASP A 288 -3.59 22.17 4.65
N GLN A 289 -2.72 21.46 3.91
CA GLN A 289 -1.94 20.36 4.47
C GLN A 289 -0.89 20.87 5.47
N GLN A 290 -0.20 21.99 5.21
CA GLN A 290 0.73 22.60 6.18
C GLN A 290 -0.02 23.04 7.46
N LEU A 291 -1.25 23.55 7.31
CA LEU A 291 -2.12 23.89 8.43
C LEU A 291 -2.55 22.64 9.22
N LEU A 292 -2.93 21.56 8.53
CA LEU A 292 -3.26 20.26 9.15
C LEU A 292 -2.11 19.74 10.04
N TRP A 293 -0.88 19.73 9.51
CA TRP A 293 0.32 19.30 10.24
C TRP A 293 0.72 20.24 11.38
N SER A 294 0.53 21.56 11.25
CA SER A 294 0.82 22.50 12.34
C SER A 294 -0.25 22.51 13.43
N LEU A 295 -1.51 22.27 13.08
CA LEU A 295 -2.60 22.08 14.02
C LEU A 295 -2.39 20.80 14.85
N SER A 296 -1.95 19.69 14.24
CA SER A 296 -1.71 18.46 15.01
C SER A 296 -0.65 18.66 16.09
N SER A 297 0.51 19.28 15.79
CA SER A 297 1.51 19.64 16.81
C SER A 297 0.92 20.56 17.89
N ALA A 298 0.15 21.59 17.52
CA ALA A 298 -0.49 22.47 18.49
C ALA A 298 -1.52 21.74 19.39
N LEU A 299 -2.21 20.72 18.87
CA LEU A 299 -3.15 19.89 19.62
C LEU A 299 -2.42 18.91 20.57
N PHE A 300 -1.31 18.30 20.15
CA PHE A 300 -0.47 17.45 21.01
C PHE A 300 0.22 18.23 22.13
N GLU A 301 0.62 19.48 21.88
CA GLU A 301 1.26 20.35 22.87
C GLU A 301 0.27 21.16 23.72
N ASN A 302 -1.04 21.02 23.50
CA ASN A 302 -2.10 21.79 24.17
C ASN A 302 -2.00 23.32 23.96
N ARG A 303 -1.53 23.76 22.78
CA ARG A 303 -1.33 25.16 22.36
C ARG A 303 -2.34 25.65 21.31
N LEU A 304 -3.48 24.96 21.16
CA LEU A 304 -4.54 25.28 20.18
C LEU A 304 -4.95 26.77 20.12
N ALA A 305 -5.14 27.40 21.29
CA ALA A 305 -5.56 28.80 21.38
C ALA A 305 -4.49 29.79 20.89
N GLU A 306 -3.21 29.43 20.92
CA GLU A 306 -2.10 30.21 20.37
C GLU A 306 -1.98 30.01 18.86
N TRP A 307 -2.10 28.77 18.40
CA TRP A 307 -2.08 28.43 16.98
C TRP A 307 -3.17 29.16 16.20
N LEU A 308 -4.40 29.23 16.73
CA LEU A 308 -5.48 30.00 16.10
C LEU A 308 -5.21 31.52 16.06
N ARG A 309 -4.46 32.09 17.01
CA ARG A 309 -4.02 33.51 16.92
C ARG A 309 -3.05 33.66 15.77
N ALA A 310 -2.10 32.75 15.62
CA ALA A 310 -1.14 32.76 14.52
C ALA A 310 -1.82 32.58 13.15
N LEU A 311 -2.86 31.73 13.05
CA LEU A 311 -3.66 31.55 11.84
C LEU A 311 -4.40 32.84 11.42
N VAL A 312 -4.98 33.56 12.37
CA VAL A 312 -5.83 34.74 12.13
C VAL A 312 -5.01 36.04 11.96
N ALA A 313 -3.83 36.12 12.57
CA ALA A 313 -3.00 37.34 12.59
C ALA A 313 -2.62 37.93 11.21
N PRO A 314 -2.27 37.15 10.16
CA PRO A 314 -1.96 37.72 8.84
C PRO A 314 -3.14 38.42 8.18
N GLY A 315 -4.36 37.89 8.37
CA GLY A 315 -5.61 38.48 7.88
C GLY A 315 -6.05 39.72 8.68
N MET A 316 -5.53 39.91 9.89
CA MET A 316 -6.00 40.90 10.86
C MET A 316 -5.92 42.35 10.37
N VAL A 317 -4.80 42.78 9.80
CA VAL A 317 -4.62 44.20 9.41
C VAL A 317 -5.67 44.60 8.37
N HIS A 318 -5.81 43.80 7.32
CA HIS A 318 -6.78 44.02 6.25
C HIS A 318 -8.23 43.74 6.69
N GLY A 319 -8.43 42.71 7.52
CA GLY A 319 -9.73 42.29 8.03
C GLY A 319 -10.35 43.31 8.99
N VAL A 320 -9.59 43.76 10.00
CA VAL A 320 -10.02 44.78 10.95
C VAL A 320 -10.26 46.12 10.24
N ASP A 321 -9.42 46.53 9.28
CA ASP A 321 -9.64 47.78 8.55
C ASP A 321 -10.81 47.70 7.55
N LYS A 322 -11.07 46.53 6.95
CA LYS A 322 -12.31 46.29 6.18
C LYS A 322 -13.54 46.37 7.09
N PHE A 323 -13.49 45.72 8.26
CA PHE A 323 -14.57 45.72 9.25
C PHE A 323 -14.89 47.12 9.78
N LYS A 324 -13.86 47.90 10.14
CA LYS A 324 -13.99 49.32 10.51
C LYS A 324 -14.68 50.16 9.42
N ARG A 325 -14.38 49.93 8.14
CA ARG A 325 -15.01 50.65 7.02
C ARG A 325 -16.47 50.24 6.83
N GLN A 326 -16.77 48.94 6.94
CA GLN A 326 -18.13 48.40 6.82
C GLN A 326 -19.05 48.90 7.94
N HIS A 327 -18.53 49.01 9.17
CA HIS A 327 -19.29 49.41 10.36
C HIS A 327 -18.89 50.79 10.91
N ALA A 328 -18.40 51.70 10.06
CA ALA A 328 -17.92 53.04 10.44
C ALA A 328 -18.96 53.94 11.14
N HIS A 329 -20.23 53.52 11.16
CA HIS A 329 -21.35 54.19 11.82
C HIS A 329 -21.44 53.91 13.34
N ASP A 330 -20.74 52.90 13.86
CA ASP A 330 -20.69 52.59 15.30
C ASP A 330 -19.25 52.61 15.80
N ALA A 331 -18.94 53.51 16.74
CA ALA A 331 -17.59 53.65 17.29
C ALA A 331 -17.09 52.35 17.96
N PHE A 332 -17.99 51.58 18.59
CA PHE A 332 -17.63 50.33 19.26
C PHE A 332 -17.37 49.17 18.28
N ALA A 333 -17.66 49.32 16.98
CA ALA A 333 -17.30 48.31 15.97
C ALA A 333 -15.78 48.12 15.88
N THR A 334 -14.98 49.17 16.16
CA THR A 334 -13.52 49.07 16.23
C THR A 334 -13.06 48.23 17.43
N VAL A 335 -13.68 48.43 18.60
CA VAL A 335 -13.41 47.62 19.81
C VAL A 335 -13.77 46.16 19.55
N PHE A 336 -14.96 45.91 18.99
CA PHE A 336 -15.41 44.57 18.65
C PHE A 336 -14.49 43.89 17.65
N GLY A 337 -14.06 44.61 16.59
CA GLY A 337 -13.08 44.12 15.62
C GLY A 337 -11.77 43.69 16.29
N PHE A 338 -11.19 44.50 17.18
CA PHE A 338 -9.98 44.08 17.90
C PHE A 338 -10.22 42.83 18.77
N LEU A 339 -11.36 42.72 19.46
CA LEU A 339 -11.67 41.52 20.25
C LEU A 339 -11.86 40.25 19.41
N ALA A 340 -12.53 40.36 18.26
CA ALA A 340 -12.79 39.25 17.34
C ALA A 340 -11.51 38.66 16.71
N TYR A 341 -10.47 39.48 16.56
CA TYR A 341 -9.14 39.05 16.09
C TYR A 341 -8.15 38.77 17.25
N GLY A 342 -8.58 38.88 18.52
CA GLY A 342 -7.78 38.51 19.70
C GLY A 342 -6.88 39.62 20.28
N GLU A 343 -6.95 40.84 19.75
CA GLU A 343 -6.14 42.01 20.13
C GLU A 343 -6.68 42.73 21.38
N ARG A 344 -6.61 42.06 22.54
CA ARG A 344 -7.23 42.52 23.79
C ARG A 344 -6.70 43.85 24.32
N GLU A 345 -5.39 44.10 24.19
CA GLU A 345 -4.78 45.36 24.63
C GLU A 345 -5.32 46.55 23.82
N LYS A 346 -5.27 46.45 22.48
CA LYS A 346 -5.82 47.46 21.56
C LYS A 346 -7.32 47.66 21.75
N ALA A 347 -8.07 46.58 22.00
CA ALA A 347 -9.49 46.65 22.32
C ALA A 347 -9.77 47.40 23.63
N SER A 348 -8.96 47.16 24.67
CA SER A 348 -9.10 47.83 25.97
C SER A 348 -8.78 49.32 25.88
N ASP A 349 -7.68 49.69 25.23
CA ASP A 349 -7.29 51.09 25.03
C ASP A 349 -8.34 51.86 24.21
N GLU A 350 -8.90 51.23 23.17
CA GLU A 350 -9.96 51.84 22.37
C GLU A 350 -11.29 51.96 23.15
N ALA A 351 -11.68 50.93 23.93
CA ALA A 351 -12.86 51.02 24.81
C ALA A 351 -12.72 52.16 25.83
N LYS A 352 -11.52 52.33 26.39
CA LYS A 352 -11.17 53.43 27.30
C LYS A 352 -11.20 54.79 26.60
N ARG A 353 -10.72 54.88 25.35
CA ARG A 353 -10.79 56.09 24.52
C ARG A 353 -12.23 56.51 24.21
N LEU A 354 -13.13 55.54 24.06
CA LEU A 354 -14.58 55.75 23.88
C LEU A 354 -15.33 55.98 25.20
N GLY A 355 -14.65 55.96 26.35
CA GLY A 355 -15.21 56.28 27.67
C GLY A 355 -15.82 55.10 28.44
N ASP A 356 -15.73 53.86 27.93
CA ASP A 356 -16.21 52.66 28.64
C ASP A 356 -15.08 52.01 29.44
N PHE A 357 -14.78 52.63 30.59
CA PHE A 357 -13.75 52.17 31.53
C PHE A 357 -14.06 50.79 32.14
N ASN A 358 -15.34 50.45 32.31
CA ASN A 358 -15.76 49.14 32.82
C ASN A 358 -15.46 48.06 31.79
N LEU A 359 -15.86 48.26 30.53
CA LEU A 359 -15.55 47.34 29.44
C LEU A 359 -14.03 47.20 29.25
N SER A 360 -13.28 48.30 29.26
CA SER A 360 -11.81 48.29 29.21
C SER A 360 -11.19 47.42 30.32
N MET A 361 -11.64 47.58 31.58
CA MET A 361 -11.17 46.78 32.71
C MET A 361 -11.46 45.28 32.50
N PHE A 362 -12.71 44.92 32.16
CA PHE A 362 -13.08 43.52 32.00
C PHE A 362 -12.38 42.86 30.80
N ILE A 363 -12.15 43.58 29.69
CA ILE A 363 -11.40 43.06 28.52
C ILE A 363 -10.02 42.54 28.95
N VAL A 364 -9.27 43.30 29.75
CA VAL A 364 -7.91 42.93 30.21
C VAL A 364 -7.93 41.68 31.09
N HIS A 365 -9.02 41.43 31.82
CA HIS A 365 -9.11 40.34 32.79
C HIS A 365 -9.89 39.10 32.26
N THR A 366 -10.24 39.07 30.97
CA THR A 366 -11.01 37.97 30.33
C THR A 366 -10.41 36.56 30.46
N ASN A 367 -9.11 36.39 30.78
CA ASN A 367 -8.49 35.07 30.95
C ASN A 367 -8.63 34.47 32.37
N SER A 368 -9.07 35.21 33.39
CA SER A 368 -9.22 34.62 34.73
C SER A 368 -10.55 33.86 34.84
N LYS A 369 -10.47 32.54 35.03
CA LYS A 369 -11.66 31.64 35.11
C LYS A 369 -12.66 32.10 36.18
N ASP A 370 -12.17 32.70 37.27
CA ASP A 370 -12.96 33.27 38.36
C ASP A 370 -13.89 34.44 37.94
N LEU A 371 -13.56 35.16 36.87
CA LEU A 371 -14.29 36.36 36.47
C LEU A 371 -15.59 36.07 35.73
N SER A 372 -15.71 34.90 35.09
CA SER A 372 -16.88 34.48 34.29
C SER A 372 -18.21 34.67 35.03
N THR A 373 -18.28 34.21 36.28
CA THR A 373 -19.46 34.32 37.14
C THR A 373 -19.75 35.76 37.59
N THR A 374 -18.71 36.56 37.82
CA THR A 374 -18.83 37.97 38.21
C THR A 374 -19.31 38.82 37.03
N LEU A 375 -18.75 38.56 35.85
CA LEU A 375 -19.12 39.21 34.59
C LEU A 375 -20.54 38.83 34.16
N GLY A 376 -20.95 37.58 34.32
CA GLY A 376 -22.35 37.15 34.10
C GLY A 376 -23.36 37.87 35.01
N ARG A 377 -23.03 38.04 36.30
CA ARG A 377 -23.87 38.84 37.24
C ARG A 377 -23.90 40.32 36.86
N HIS A 378 -22.76 40.91 36.50
CA HIS A 378 -22.69 42.30 36.08
C HIS A 378 -23.48 42.55 34.80
N LEU A 379 -23.37 41.65 33.80
CA LEU A 379 -24.13 41.70 32.57
C LEU A 379 -25.65 41.57 32.83
N GLY A 380 -26.07 40.73 33.78
CA GLY A 380 -27.47 40.65 34.22
C GLY A 380 -27.99 42.01 34.73
N LEU A 381 -27.29 42.61 35.69
CA LEU A 381 -27.64 43.94 36.22
C LEU A 381 -27.61 45.04 35.15
N LEU A 382 -26.70 44.92 34.18
CA LEU A 382 -26.56 45.86 33.09
C LEU A 382 -27.76 45.77 32.13
N LYS A 383 -28.24 44.57 31.77
CA LYS A 383 -29.41 44.37 30.90
C LYS A 383 -30.70 45.01 31.45
N ASP A 384 -30.86 45.00 32.78
CA ASP A 384 -32.00 45.63 33.47
C ASP A 384 -31.90 47.16 33.54
N SER A 385 -30.76 47.74 33.15
CA SER A 385 -30.54 49.19 33.16
C SER A 385 -31.14 49.90 31.93
N VAL A 386 -31.55 51.16 32.13
CA VAL A 386 -31.95 52.06 31.03
C VAL A 386 -30.77 52.34 30.09
N GLU A 387 -29.53 52.28 30.59
CA GLU A 387 -28.33 52.48 29.78
C GLU A 387 -28.19 51.43 28.69
N TRP A 388 -28.40 50.15 29.00
CA TRP A 388 -28.27 49.05 28.04
C TRP A 388 -29.20 49.17 26.84
N GLN A 389 -30.41 49.70 27.04
CA GLN A 389 -31.34 49.95 25.92
C GLN A 389 -30.81 51.01 24.95
N ASN A 390 -29.98 51.95 25.43
CA ASN A 390 -29.32 52.98 24.63
C ASN A 390 -27.94 52.56 24.11
N TYR A 391 -27.43 51.36 24.44
CA TYR A 391 -26.13 50.90 23.95
C TYR A 391 -26.21 50.53 22.48
N SER A 392 -25.18 50.93 21.72
CA SER A 392 -25.04 50.57 20.32
C SER A 392 -24.87 49.06 20.15
N VAL A 393 -25.20 48.56 18.95
CA VAL A 393 -25.15 47.14 18.61
C VAL A 393 -23.77 46.55 18.92
N PHE A 394 -22.68 47.21 18.49
CA PHE A 394 -21.35 46.68 18.74
C PHE A 394 -20.91 46.81 20.19
N ARG A 395 -21.37 47.82 20.94
CA ARG A 395 -21.13 47.90 22.39
C ARG A 395 -21.74 46.70 23.12
N LYS A 396 -22.97 46.30 22.74
CA LYS A 396 -23.59 45.07 23.24
C LYS A 396 -22.82 43.81 22.80
N LYS A 397 -22.43 43.70 21.52
CA LYS A 397 -21.63 42.55 21.01
C LYS A 397 -20.32 42.39 21.82
N CYS A 398 -19.62 43.48 22.16
CA CYS A 398 -18.43 43.44 23.02
C CYS A 398 -18.71 42.82 24.40
N TRP A 399 -19.74 43.30 25.10
CA TRP A 399 -20.12 42.80 26.43
C TRP A 399 -20.53 41.32 26.42
N TYR A 400 -21.28 40.88 25.40
CA TYR A 400 -21.62 39.49 25.22
C TYR A 400 -20.39 38.61 24.94
N LEU A 401 -19.51 39.04 24.02
CA LEU A 401 -18.27 38.35 23.66
C LEU A 401 -17.39 38.09 24.89
N ILE A 402 -17.09 39.12 25.70
CA ILE A 402 -16.23 38.93 26.88
C ILE A 402 -16.87 38.04 27.97
N SER A 403 -18.20 37.91 27.96
CA SER A 403 -18.94 37.01 28.87
C SER A 403 -19.02 35.56 28.38
N GLY A 404 -18.45 35.25 27.21
CA GLY A 404 -18.52 33.94 26.56
C GLY A 404 -19.88 33.58 25.99
N GLN A 405 -20.77 34.57 25.82
CA GLN A 405 -22.08 34.41 25.19
C GLN A 405 -21.94 34.76 23.70
N LEU A 406 -22.02 33.73 22.85
CA LEU A 406 -21.78 33.81 21.41
C LEU A 406 -23.00 33.28 20.62
N GLY A 407 -23.04 33.57 19.32
CA GLY A 407 -24.21 33.28 18.48
C GLY A 407 -25.32 34.31 18.66
N CYS A 408 -26.58 33.87 18.66
CA CYS A 408 -27.75 34.71 18.92
C CYS A 408 -27.98 34.88 20.43
N VAL A 409 -27.97 36.13 20.90
CA VAL A 409 -28.00 36.48 22.34
C VAL A 409 -29.20 37.34 22.74
N GLU A 410 -29.77 38.09 21.80
CA GLU A 410 -31.08 38.74 21.88
C GLU A 410 -31.82 38.46 20.57
N ARG A 411 -33.15 38.67 20.49
CA ARG A 411 -33.96 38.32 19.29
C ARG A 411 -33.39 38.85 17.97
N ASP A 412 -32.83 40.06 18.02
CA ASP A 412 -32.27 40.77 16.87
C ASP A 412 -30.75 41.04 17.02
N LEU A 413 -30.05 40.33 17.92
CA LEU A 413 -28.62 40.54 18.18
C LEU A 413 -27.79 39.26 18.08
N ARG A 414 -26.80 39.30 17.18
CA ARG A 414 -25.93 38.18 16.80
C ARG A 414 -24.48 38.57 16.99
N VAL A 415 -23.76 37.92 17.90
CA VAL A 415 -22.36 38.28 18.21
C VAL A 415 -21.43 37.85 17.08
N THR A 416 -21.74 36.75 16.40
CA THR A 416 -20.93 36.08 15.36
C THR A 416 -21.15 36.60 13.93
N GLU A 417 -22.06 37.55 13.76
CA GLU A 417 -22.43 38.14 12.47
C GLU A 417 -21.36 39.11 11.94
N ASP A 418 -21.15 39.10 10.61
CA ASP A 418 -20.11 39.83 9.87
C ASP A 418 -18.65 39.45 10.22
N VAL A 419 -18.44 38.36 10.96
CA VAL A 419 -17.12 37.82 11.33
C VAL A 419 -16.79 36.58 10.49
N SER A 420 -15.53 36.40 10.07
CA SER A 420 -15.13 35.19 9.33
C SER A 420 -15.17 33.94 10.21
N TRP A 421 -15.46 32.78 9.62
CA TRP A 421 -15.67 31.55 10.39
C TRP A 421 -14.45 31.14 11.23
N GLN A 422 -13.23 31.39 10.75
CA GLN A 422 -12.00 31.13 11.50
C GLN A 422 -11.91 31.99 12.77
N CYS A 423 -12.28 33.27 12.67
CA CYS A 423 -12.36 34.18 13.81
C CYS A 423 -13.49 33.79 14.76
N VAL A 424 -14.64 33.32 14.25
CA VAL A 424 -15.72 32.79 15.09
C VAL A 424 -15.24 31.59 15.91
N VAL A 425 -14.64 30.58 15.29
CA VAL A 425 -14.05 29.41 15.98
C VAL A 425 -13.05 29.86 17.05
N ALA A 426 -12.19 30.83 16.72
CA ALA A 426 -11.23 31.38 17.66
C ALA A 426 -11.88 32.16 18.82
N MET A 427 -12.97 32.90 18.59
CA MET A 427 -13.74 33.58 19.64
C MET A 427 -14.35 32.58 20.63
N TYR A 428 -14.89 31.44 20.16
CA TYR A 428 -15.37 30.37 21.03
C TYR A 428 -14.25 29.80 21.91
N LEU A 429 -13.04 29.64 21.38
CA LEU A 429 -11.90 29.11 22.15
C LEU A 429 -11.17 30.13 23.03
N TRP A 430 -11.28 31.43 22.75
CA TRP A 430 -10.63 32.48 23.55
C TRP A 430 -11.52 33.07 24.65
N TYR A 431 -12.84 32.99 24.50
CA TYR A 431 -13.81 33.63 25.39
C TYR A 431 -14.94 32.70 25.85
N GLY A 432 -15.10 31.50 25.26
CA GLY A 432 -16.16 30.57 25.62
C GLY A 432 -16.12 30.15 27.09
N THR A 433 -17.30 29.86 27.66
CA THR A 433 -17.46 29.47 29.07
C THR A 433 -17.13 28.00 29.35
N LEU A 434 -16.97 27.19 28.31
CA LEU A 434 -16.54 25.80 28.36
C LEU A 434 -15.18 25.71 27.66
N ASP A 435 -14.24 24.94 28.22
CA ASP A 435 -12.96 24.60 27.57
C ASP A 435 -13.18 23.58 26.41
N SER A 436 -14.27 23.68 25.64
CA SER A 436 -14.61 22.75 24.56
C SER A 436 -15.33 23.43 23.37
N LEU A 437 -15.06 22.94 22.16
CA LEU A 437 -15.68 23.39 20.91
C LEU A 437 -17.20 23.08 20.83
N GLU A 438 -17.75 22.35 21.80
CA GLU A 438 -19.18 21.96 21.83
C GLU A 438 -20.12 23.16 21.70
N ALA A 439 -19.77 24.30 22.31
CA ALA A 439 -20.60 25.50 22.24
C ALA A 439 -20.68 26.08 20.82
N TYR A 440 -19.66 25.86 19.99
CA TYR A 440 -19.67 26.18 18.57
C TYR A 440 -20.45 25.12 17.77
N ASN A 441 -20.15 23.84 17.99
CA ASN A 441 -20.80 22.72 17.29
C ASN A 441 -22.33 22.72 17.47
N ARG A 442 -22.84 23.04 18.67
CA ARG A 442 -24.29 23.17 18.94
C ARG A 442 -24.97 24.35 18.22
N VAL A 443 -24.19 25.35 17.77
CA VAL A 443 -24.70 26.52 17.03
C VAL A 443 -24.72 26.24 15.52
N ILE A 444 -23.75 25.48 15.00
CA ILE A 444 -23.73 25.06 13.58
C ILE A 444 -24.60 23.83 13.30
N ASN A 445 -24.80 22.92 14.27
CA ASN A 445 -25.69 21.77 14.17
C ASN A 445 -26.86 21.89 15.17
N PRO A 446 -27.86 22.76 14.90
CA PRO A 446 -28.97 23.01 15.81
C PRO A 446 -29.96 21.84 15.85
N VAL A 447 -30.04 21.17 17.00
CA VAL A 447 -31.02 20.09 17.26
C VAL A 447 -32.45 20.61 17.48
N ASP A 448 -32.60 21.87 17.89
CA ASP A 448 -33.88 22.49 18.29
C ASP A 448 -34.23 23.72 17.44
N SER A 449 -35.53 24.03 17.35
CA SER A 449 -36.04 25.19 16.59
C SER A 449 -35.55 26.54 17.12
N LEU A 450 -35.19 26.63 18.41
CA LEU A 450 -34.61 27.83 19.03
C LEU A 450 -33.14 28.06 18.64
N SER A 451 -32.35 27.01 18.39
CA SER A 451 -30.96 27.15 17.91
C SER A 451 -30.88 27.34 16.40
N LEU A 452 -31.94 27.03 15.65
CA LEU A 452 -32.10 27.36 14.23
C LEU A 452 -32.06 28.87 13.96
N ASP A 453 -32.54 29.69 14.91
CA ASP A 453 -32.30 31.13 14.86
C ASP A 453 -30.84 31.46 15.18
N ALA A 454 -30.14 30.78 16.08
CA ALA A 454 -28.71 31.04 16.37
C ALA A 454 -27.77 30.76 15.18
N TYR A 455 -28.15 29.83 14.31
CA TYR A 455 -27.44 29.50 13.07
C TYR A 455 -27.36 30.68 12.07
N LYS A 456 -28.46 31.44 11.91
CA LYS A 456 -28.58 32.51 10.90
C LYS A 456 -27.51 33.59 11.09
N GLY A 457 -26.72 33.86 10.06
CA GLY A 457 -25.68 34.90 10.09
C GLY A 457 -24.43 34.55 10.90
N THR A 458 -24.32 33.36 11.50
CA THR A 458 -23.03 32.83 11.97
C THR A 458 -22.28 32.29 10.76
N ALA A 459 -21.03 32.72 10.56
CA ALA A 459 -20.22 32.22 9.44
C ALA A 459 -19.86 30.74 9.64
N LEU A 460 -20.09 29.96 8.57
CA LEU A 460 -19.88 28.51 8.55
C LEU A 460 -18.49 28.16 8.01
N PRO A 461 -17.87 27.08 8.52
CA PRO A 461 -16.63 26.54 7.97
C PRO A 461 -16.84 25.97 6.57
N GLU A 462 -15.76 25.94 5.80
CA GLU A 462 -15.72 25.26 4.51
C GLU A 462 -15.57 23.76 4.74
N VAL A 463 -16.46 22.96 4.16
CA VAL A 463 -16.54 21.49 4.39
C VAL A 463 -15.25 20.77 3.96
N GLU A 464 -14.60 21.26 2.90
CA GLU A 464 -13.34 20.74 2.36
C GLU A 464 -12.10 21.14 3.20
N CYS A 465 -12.26 21.94 4.26
CA CYS A 465 -11.14 22.50 5.02
C CYS A 465 -10.51 21.47 5.98
N LEU A 466 -9.39 20.87 5.55
CA LEU A 466 -8.69 19.77 6.23
C LEU A 466 -8.42 20.02 7.72
N TRP A 467 -7.92 21.21 8.10
CA TRP A 467 -7.62 21.50 9.51
C TRP A 467 -8.88 21.60 10.37
N TYR A 468 -10.01 22.04 9.80
CA TYR A 468 -11.28 22.08 10.52
C TYR A 468 -11.85 20.67 10.71
N GLN A 469 -11.76 19.80 9.70
CA GLN A 469 -12.07 18.38 9.83
C GLN A 469 -11.23 17.71 10.94
N LEU A 470 -9.93 18.00 11.03
CA LEU A 470 -9.08 17.52 12.13
C LEU A 470 -9.53 18.04 13.49
N LEU A 471 -9.95 19.30 13.58
CA LEU A 471 -10.44 19.87 14.82
C LEU A 471 -11.73 19.17 15.29
N GLN A 472 -12.66 18.86 14.38
CA GLN A 472 -13.87 18.07 14.70
C GLN A 472 -13.52 16.65 15.14
N LEU A 473 -12.67 15.98 14.38
CA LEU A 473 -12.21 14.62 14.65
C LEU A 473 -11.50 14.52 16.02
N TRP A 474 -10.68 15.52 16.38
CA TRP A 474 -9.98 15.58 17.67
C TRP A 474 -10.93 15.77 18.86
N MET A 475 -12.04 16.47 18.64
CA MET A 475 -13.11 16.72 19.62
C MET A 475 -14.10 15.55 19.74
N GLY A 476 -13.97 14.52 18.89
CA GLY A 476 -14.77 13.29 18.93
C GLY A 476 -15.93 13.23 17.94
N ASP A 477 -16.07 14.21 17.04
CA ASP A 477 -17.02 14.13 15.92
C ASP A 477 -16.31 13.69 14.64
N ALA A 478 -16.46 12.39 14.32
CA ALA A 478 -15.85 11.78 13.15
C ALA A 478 -16.76 11.81 11.91
N SER A 479 -17.95 12.41 11.98
CA SER A 479 -18.99 12.25 10.95
C SER A 479 -18.71 13.00 9.63
N GLU A 480 -17.93 14.09 9.68
CA GLU A 480 -17.60 14.95 8.52
C GLU A 480 -16.12 14.84 8.05
N ALA A 481 -15.35 13.89 8.59
CA ALA A 481 -13.94 13.74 8.25
C ALA A 481 -13.74 12.95 6.94
N HIS A 482 -13.42 13.65 5.85
CA HIS A 482 -13.10 13.06 4.54
C HIS A 482 -11.65 12.54 4.51
N LEU A 483 -11.38 11.47 5.26
CA LEU A 483 -10.04 10.95 5.50
C LEU A 483 -9.28 10.51 4.24
N ASP A 484 -9.95 10.25 3.11
CA ASP A 484 -9.26 9.88 1.87
C ASP A 484 -8.59 11.06 1.15
N ASP A 485 -8.95 12.31 1.50
CA ASP A 485 -8.28 13.54 1.01
C ASP A 485 -7.00 13.87 1.82
N TRP A 486 -6.75 13.15 2.92
CA TRP A 486 -5.62 13.38 3.82
C TRP A 486 -4.40 12.57 3.38
N THR A 487 -3.20 13.07 3.65
CA THR A 487 -1.99 12.35 3.30
C THR A 487 -1.79 11.14 4.23
N THR A 488 -1.37 10.02 3.65
CA THR A 488 -1.24 8.72 4.32
C THR A 488 -0.18 8.69 5.41
N ASP A 489 0.92 9.40 5.20
CA ASP A 489 1.94 9.69 6.23
C ASP A 489 1.33 10.34 7.48
N PHE A 490 0.37 11.27 7.31
CA PHE A 490 -0.33 11.94 8.40
C PHE A 490 -1.36 11.02 9.08
N LEU A 491 -2.12 10.24 8.29
CA LEU A 491 -3.09 9.28 8.82
C LEU A 491 -2.41 8.17 9.63
N TRP A 492 -1.26 7.68 9.16
CA TRP A 492 -0.39 6.76 9.89
C TRP A 492 0.03 7.38 11.23
N MET A 493 0.63 8.58 11.21
CA MET A 493 1.04 9.30 12.42
C MET A 493 -0.11 9.49 13.43
N LEU A 494 -1.29 9.90 12.97
CA LEU A 494 -2.45 10.09 13.83
C LEU A 494 -2.96 8.77 14.43
N SER A 495 -2.88 7.67 13.68
CA SER A 495 -3.25 6.32 14.17
C SER A 495 -2.33 5.82 15.29
N LEU A 496 -1.05 6.19 15.29
CA LEU A 496 -0.10 5.82 16.34
C LEU A 496 -0.38 6.54 17.67
N TYR A 497 -0.58 7.87 17.61
CA TYR A 497 -0.74 8.69 18.82
C TYR A 497 -2.18 8.79 19.32
N ARG A 498 -3.19 8.62 18.47
CA ARG A 498 -4.62 8.64 18.84
C ARG A 498 -5.37 7.43 18.27
N PRO A 499 -5.02 6.20 18.71
CA PRO A 499 -5.68 4.96 18.28
C PRO A 499 -7.19 4.89 18.56
N GLN A 500 -7.69 5.71 19.49
CA GLN A 500 -9.12 5.80 19.81
C GLN A 500 -9.93 6.51 18.72
N ILE A 501 -9.27 7.26 17.85
CA ILE A 501 -9.89 8.09 16.80
C ILE A 501 -9.85 7.36 15.44
N LEU A 502 -8.73 6.73 15.10
CA LEU A 502 -8.54 6.02 13.84
C LEU A 502 -8.24 4.53 14.08
N PRO A 503 -8.82 3.60 13.30
CA PRO A 503 -8.50 2.17 13.39
C PRO A 503 -7.02 1.92 13.04
N GLU A 504 -6.25 1.57 14.08
CA GLU A 504 -4.79 1.46 14.11
C GLU A 504 -4.20 0.81 12.85
N ASN A 505 -4.54 -0.45 12.57
CA ASN A 505 -3.88 -1.21 11.51
C ASN A 505 -4.21 -0.74 10.09
N LYS A 506 -5.33 -0.05 9.84
CA LYS A 506 -5.75 0.31 8.45
C LYS A 506 -4.74 1.25 7.80
N TYR A 507 -4.37 2.32 8.51
CA TYR A 507 -3.50 3.36 7.97
C TYR A 507 -2.02 3.00 8.07
N ILE A 508 -1.63 2.17 9.06
CA ILE A 508 -0.30 1.56 9.08
C ILE A 508 -0.10 0.67 7.85
N LEU A 509 -1.03 -0.25 7.54
CA LEU A 509 -0.93 -1.11 6.34
C LEU A 509 -0.90 -0.29 5.05
N ARG A 510 -1.80 0.67 4.87
CA ARG A 510 -1.82 1.53 3.67
C ARG A 510 -0.50 2.28 3.48
N TRP A 511 0.14 2.72 4.57
CA TRP A 511 1.44 3.38 4.49
C TRP A 511 2.61 2.41 4.24
N CYS A 512 2.57 1.17 4.78
CA CYS A 512 3.51 0.12 4.38
C CYS A 512 3.44 -0.15 2.87
N ASP A 513 2.22 -0.35 2.35
CA ASP A 513 2.00 -0.70 0.95
C ASP A 513 2.41 0.47 0.02
N GLU A 514 2.17 1.73 0.41
CA GLU A 514 2.66 2.90 -0.33
C GLU A 514 4.20 3.04 -0.27
N LEU A 515 4.86 2.69 0.84
CA LEU A 515 6.32 2.65 0.92
C LEU A 515 6.94 1.52 0.09
N GLU A 516 6.28 0.35 0.00
CA GLU A 516 6.65 -0.73 -0.92
C GLU A 516 6.58 -0.25 -2.37
N ASN A 517 5.51 0.47 -2.76
CA ASN A 517 5.36 1.06 -4.10
C ASN A 517 6.34 2.21 -4.43
N LEU A 518 7.15 2.66 -3.45
CA LEU A 518 8.17 3.70 -3.60
C LEU A 518 9.60 3.15 -3.51
N ASP A 519 9.77 1.82 -3.58
CA ASP A 519 11.04 1.11 -3.40
C ASP A 519 11.71 1.41 -2.02
N MET A 520 10.90 1.68 -0.98
CA MET A 520 11.35 2.02 0.38
C MET A 520 11.12 0.85 1.37
N THR A 521 11.50 -0.37 1.00
CA THR A 521 11.19 -1.60 1.74
C THR A 521 11.69 -1.61 3.19
N GLU A 522 12.90 -1.11 3.48
CA GLU A 522 13.43 -1.03 4.85
C GLU A 522 12.54 -0.12 5.73
N TRP A 523 12.01 0.95 5.14
CA TRP A 523 11.09 1.85 5.84
C TRP A 523 9.67 1.27 5.94
N SER A 524 9.21 0.48 4.97
CA SER A 524 7.97 -0.30 5.10
C SER A 524 8.09 -1.35 6.22
N LEU A 525 9.23 -2.04 6.32
CA LEU A 525 9.56 -2.96 7.42
C LEU A 525 9.50 -2.26 8.78
N PHE A 526 10.05 -1.04 8.87
CA PHE A 526 9.97 -0.21 10.08
C PHE A 526 8.53 0.20 10.42
N VAL A 527 7.74 0.66 9.46
CA VAL A 527 6.33 1.02 9.67
C VAL A 527 5.49 -0.21 10.07
N ALA A 528 5.79 -1.40 9.52
CA ALA A 528 5.12 -2.65 9.88
C ALA A 528 5.36 -3.07 11.35
N LEU A 529 6.43 -2.59 12.01
CA LEU A 529 6.65 -2.83 13.43
C LEU A 529 5.58 -2.20 14.34
N PHE A 530 4.79 -1.24 13.86
CA PHE A 530 3.73 -0.59 14.65
C PHE A 530 2.37 -1.30 14.58
N LEU A 531 2.22 -2.33 13.73
CA LEU A 531 0.98 -3.09 13.60
C LEU A 531 0.66 -3.85 14.89
N LYS A 532 -0.61 -3.90 15.28
CA LYS A 532 -1.06 -4.75 16.40
C LYS A 532 -1.58 -6.09 15.93
N ASN A 533 -1.18 -7.15 16.65
CA ASN A 533 -1.51 -8.56 16.41
C ASN A 533 -0.95 -9.18 15.11
N THR A 534 -0.90 -8.44 14.00
CA THR A 534 -0.42 -8.92 12.67
C THR A 534 1.03 -8.52 12.34
N GLN A 535 1.72 -7.82 13.25
CA GLN A 535 3.12 -7.36 13.13
C GLN A 535 4.05 -8.45 12.58
N GLN A 536 4.00 -9.64 13.17
CA GLN A 536 4.89 -10.75 12.82
C GLN A 536 4.65 -11.28 11.40
N GLU A 537 3.39 -11.28 10.94
CA GLU A 537 3.00 -11.80 9.64
C GLU A 537 3.43 -10.85 8.52
N LYS A 538 3.09 -9.55 8.62
CA LYS A 538 3.50 -8.55 7.62
C LYS A 538 5.02 -8.35 7.60
N VAL A 539 5.71 -8.36 8.75
CA VAL A 539 7.19 -8.28 8.77
C VAL A 539 7.83 -9.52 8.12
N ARG A 540 7.33 -10.74 8.36
CA ARG A 540 7.84 -11.94 7.65
C ARG A 540 7.57 -11.92 6.16
N TYR A 541 6.37 -11.48 5.77
CA TYR A 541 6.00 -11.28 4.36
C TYR A 541 6.97 -10.30 3.67
N LEU A 542 7.18 -9.13 4.28
CA LEU A 542 8.10 -8.09 3.78
C LEU A 542 9.54 -8.59 3.70
N LEU A 543 10.04 -9.27 4.74
CA LEU A 543 11.40 -9.84 4.74
C LEU A 543 11.59 -10.88 3.64
N ARG A 544 10.56 -11.69 3.32
CA ARG A 544 10.62 -12.69 2.22
C ARG A 544 10.39 -12.08 0.85
N ASN A 545 9.52 -11.09 0.68
CA ASN A 545 9.04 -10.67 -0.64
C ASN A 545 9.51 -9.28 -1.11
N GLY A 546 9.85 -8.36 -0.20
CA GLY A 546 10.25 -6.99 -0.56
C GLY A 546 11.74 -6.85 -0.87
N GLU A 547 12.11 -6.03 -1.85
CA GLU A 547 13.51 -5.80 -2.21
C GLU A 547 14.18 -4.88 -1.17
N TRP A 548 15.11 -5.41 -0.38
CA TRP A 548 15.85 -4.70 0.67
C TRP A 548 17.34 -5.03 0.59
N GLU A 549 18.19 -4.01 0.78
CA GLU A 549 19.65 -4.11 0.66
C GLU A 549 20.36 -3.86 2.00
N ASP A 550 19.88 -2.90 2.81
CA ASP A 550 20.57 -2.47 4.03
C ASP A 550 20.27 -3.40 5.23
N GLN A 551 20.89 -4.58 5.22
CA GLN A 551 20.84 -5.54 6.32
C GLN A 551 21.35 -4.94 7.65
N GLU A 552 22.29 -3.98 7.61
CA GLU A 552 22.80 -3.35 8.83
C GLU A 552 21.73 -2.46 9.47
N MET A 553 20.95 -1.71 8.69
CA MET A 553 19.81 -0.95 9.16
C MET A 553 18.74 -1.84 9.81
N LEU A 554 18.39 -2.97 9.18
CA LEU A 554 17.41 -3.91 9.74
C LEU A 554 17.84 -4.48 11.11
N ILE A 555 19.12 -4.81 11.28
CA ILE A 555 19.66 -5.44 12.51
C ILE A 555 20.01 -4.39 13.59
N GLN A 556 20.73 -3.34 13.21
CA GLN A 556 21.36 -2.39 14.15
C GLN A 556 20.42 -1.24 14.51
N LYS A 557 19.59 -0.75 13.58
CA LYS A 557 18.63 0.34 13.84
C LYS A 557 17.25 -0.20 14.22
N PHE A 558 16.70 -1.09 13.41
CA PHE A 558 15.34 -1.61 13.61
C PHE A 558 15.27 -2.85 14.49
N HIS A 559 16.41 -3.38 14.94
CA HIS A 559 16.49 -4.52 15.87
C HIS A 559 15.65 -5.74 15.45
N ILE A 560 15.48 -5.95 14.13
CA ILE A 560 14.83 -7.14 13.60
C ILE A 560 15.71 -8.36 13.91
N PRO A 561 15.16 -9.47 14.44
CA PRO A 561 15.95 -10.65 14.79
C PRO A 561 16.74 -11.19 13.59
N LYS A 562 18.05 -11.37 13.76
CA LYS A 562 18.93 -11.95 12.73
C LYS A 562 18.38 -13.25 12.16
N LYS A 563 17.81 -14.12 13.03
CA LYS A 563 17.15 -15.37 12.61
C LYS A 563 16.08 -15.16 11.54
N TRP A 564 15.27 -14.10 11.64
CA TRP A 564 14.18 -13.86 10.69
C TRP A 564 14.70 -13.39 9.33
N ILE A 565 15.74 -12.55 9.34
CA ILE A 565 16.42 -12.06 8.13
C ILE A 565 17.07 -13.22 7.38
N TYR A 566 17.81 -14.08 8.08
CA TYR A 566 18.50 -15.22 7.46
C TYR A 566 17.56 -16.34 7.00
N VAL A 567 16.47 -16.61 7.72
CA VAL A 567 15.40 -17.52 7.24
C VAL A 567 14.70 -16.94 6.01
N ALA A 568 14.47 -15.63 5.95
CA ALA A 568 13.85 -15.02 4.78
C ALA A 568 14.77 -15.08 3.54
N LYS A 569 16.08 -14.83 3.71
CA LYS A 569 17.09 -15.02 2.66
C LYS A 569 17.18 -16.47 2.20
N SER A 570 17.21 -17.43 3.13
CA SER A 570 17.28 -18.85 2.76
C SER A 570 16.02 -19.31 2.00
N LEU A 571 14.84 -18.81 2.38
CA LEU A 571 13.60 -19.10 1.65
C LEU A 571 13.58 -18.49 0.24
N ARG A 572 14.19 -17.32 0.01
CA ARG A 572 14.38 -16.77 -1.36
C ARG A 572 15.28 -17.67 -2.19
N ALA A 573 16.46 -18.00 -1.65
CA ALA A 573 17.41 -18.89 -2.31
C ALA A 573 16.77 -20.25 -2.65
N HIS A 574 15.93 -20.78 -1.75
CA HIS A 574 15.11 -21.97 -2.00
C HIS A 574 14.11 -21.78 -3.16
N ASP A 575 13.36 -20.69 -3.17
CA ASP A 575 12.40 -20.36 -4.25
C ASP A 575 13.11 -20.18 -5.61
N ASP A 576 14.35 -19.67 -5.60
CA ASP A 576 15.24 -19.49 -6.75
C ASP A 576 16.04 -20.75 -7.13
N TRP A 577 15.90 -21.86 -6.39
CA TRP A 577 16.61 -23.13 -6.55
C TRP A 577 18.15 -23.06 -6.33
N ASP A 578 18.61 -22.03 -5.61
CA ASP A 578 19.99 -21.87 -5.16
C ASP A 578 20.18 -22.45 -3.75
N PHE A 579 20.35 -23.78 -3.71
CA PHE A 579 20.46 -24.53 -2.45
C PHE A 579 21.81 -24.34 -1.74
N GLU A 580 22.86 -23.91 -2.46
CA GLU A 580 24.14 -23.52 -1.86
C GLU A 580 23.95 -22.22 -1.07
N LEU A 581 23.31 -21.21 -1.67
CA LEU A 581 22.96 -19.95 -1.00
C LEU A 581 21.92 -20.15 0.12
N GLU A 582 20.95 -21.08 -0.02
CA GLU A 582 20.03 -21.45 1.07
C GLU A 582 20.80 -21.92 2.31
N TYR A 583 21.77 -22.81 2.11
CA TYR A 583 22.61 -23.36 3.18
C TYR A 583 23.55 -22.31 3.79
N GLU A 584 24.23 -21.51 2.96
CA GLU A 584 25.13 -20.43 3.42
C GLU A 584 24.38 -19.39 4.26
N CYS A 585 23.18 -18.96 3.81
CA CYS A 585 22.34 -18.03 4.58
C CYS A 585 21.97 -18.58 5.96
N LEU A 586 21.67 -19.88 6.07
CA LEU A 586 21.33 -20.51 7.35
C LEU A 586 22.56 -20.66 8.26
N LEU A 587 23.75 -20.92 7.69
CA LEU A 587 25.01 -20.92 8.45
C LEU A 587 25.37 -19.53 8.98
N GLU A 588 25.31 -18.48 8.16
CA GLU A 588 25.54 -17.09 8.60
C GLU A 588 24.57 -16.67 9.73
N GLY A 589 23.33 -17.16 9.67
CA GLY A 589 22.33 -16.99 10.72
C GLY A 589 22.62 -17.75 12.03
N ASN A 590 23.66 -18.59 12.09
CA ASN A 590 23.93 -19.59 13.14
C ASN A 590 22.78 -20.61 13.33
N LEU A 591 22.01 -20.89 12.28
CA LEU A 591 20.85 -21.77 12.28
C LEU A 591 21.25 -23.20 11.86
N LEU A 592 22.20 -23.79 12.59
CA LEU A 592 22.84 -25.07 12.26
C LEU A 592 21.85 -26.22 12.02
N LYS A 593 20.71 -26.26 12.72
CA LYS A 593 19.70 -27.31 12.56
C LYS A 593 18.93 -27.13 11.26
N GLU A 594 18.50 -25.89 10.98
CA GLU A 594 17.82 -25.51 9.76
C GLU A 594 18.74 -25.70 8.54
N ALA A 595 20.01 -25.29 8.63
CA ALA A 595 21.03 -25.51 7.60
C ALA A 595 21.22 -27.01 7.28
N MET A 596 21.35 -27.85 8.31
CA MET A 596 21.45 -29.30 8.15
C MET A 596 20.18 -29.89 7.48
N MET A 597 18.99 -29.38 7.79
CA MET A 597 17.74 -29.81 7.14
C MET A 597 17.66 -29.37 5.68
N ALA A 598 18.07 -28.15 5.33
CA ALA A 598 18.15 -27.67 3.95
C ALA A 598 19.12 -28.55 3.12
N LEU A 599 20.32 -28.80 3.65
CA LEU A 599 21.32 -29.67 3.03
C LEU A 599 20.79 -31.11 2.84
N LEU A 600 20.11 -31.69 3.84
CA LEU A 600 19.51 -33.01 3.73
C LEU A 600 18.37 -33.07 2.71
N ASN A 601 17.56 -32.01 2.59
CA ASN A 601 16.50 -31.92 1.58
C ASN A 601 17.07 -31.82 0.16
N PHE A 602 18.14 -31.03 -0.03
CA PHE A 602 18.84 -30.88 -1.31
C PHE A 602 19.55 -32.17 -1.74
N LEU A 603 20.26 -32.84 -0.82
CA LEU A 603 21.04 -34.04 -1.13
C LEU A 603 20.20 -35.32 -1.33
N LEU A 604 18.92 -35.35 -0.93
CA LEU A 604 18.08 -36.56 -0.94
C LEU A 604 16.71 -36.45 -1.65
N PRO A 605 16.64 -36.02 -2.94
CA PRO A 605 15.47 -36.28 -3.77
C PRO A 605 15.19 -37.79 -3.88
N ASN A 606 13.90 -38.17 -4.01
CA ASN A 606 13.45 -39.58 -4.03
C ASN A 606 14.14 -40.52 -5.06
N HIS A 607 14.85 -39.96 -6.05
CA HIS A 607 15.57 -40.70 -7.08
C HIS A 607 17.00 -41.11 -6.69
N PHE A 608 17.59 -40.53 -5.63
CA PHE A 608 19.01 -40.76 -5.27
C PHE A 608 19.30 -42.17 -4.73
N TYR A 609 18.31 -42.86 -4.15
CA TYR A 609 18.44 -44.20 -3.54
C TYR A 609 18.65 -45.36 -4.54
N ARG A 610 19.21 -45.11 -5.74
CA ARG A 610 19.26 -46.09 -6.84
C ARG A 610 20.65 -46.36 -7.42
N THR A 611 21.68 -45.57 -7.11
CA THR A 611 23.03 -45.77 -7.69
C THR A 611 24.16 -45.53 -6.69
N LEU A 612 25.21 -46.34 -6.80
CA LEU A 612 26.41 -46.27 -5.97
C LEU A 612 27.16 -44.93 -6.13
N THR A 613 27.07 -44.30 -7.31
CA THR A 613 27.66 -42.98 -7.59
C THR A 613 26.99 -41.89 -6.77
N ALA A 614 25.66 -41.87 -6.71
CA ALA A 614 24.91 -40.90 -5.92
C ALA A 614 25.24 -41.02 -4.43
N LEU A 615 25.27 -42.26 -3.91
CA LEU A 615 25.66 -42.58 -2.53
C LEU A 615 27.07 -42.05 -2.19
N ARG A 616 28.05 -42.25 -3.09
CA ARG A 616 29.41 -41.72 -2.94
C ARG A 616 29.42 -40.19 -2.88
N THR A 617 28.74 -39.50 -3.81
CA THR A 617 28.71 -38.03 -3.84
C THR A 617 28.12 -37.43 -2.55
N SER A 618 27.00 -37.98 -2.04
CA SER A 618 26.42 -37.53 -0.77
C SER A 618 27.37 -37.72 0.41
N LEU A 619 28.13 -38.82 0.45
CA LEU A 619 29.16 -39.06 1.47
C LEU A 619 30.35 -38.11 1.32
N THR A 620 30.79 -37.75 0.10
CA THR A 620 31.86 -36.77 -0.10
C THR A 620 31.53 -35.43 0.54
N TYR A 621 30.31 -34.90 0.33
CA TYR A 621 29.89 -33.64 0.94
C TYR A 621 29.76 -33.73 2.47
N LEU A 622 29.25 -34.84 3.01
CA LEU A 622 29.22 -35.09 4.45
C LEU A 622 30.62 -35.16 5.08
N LEU A 623 31.66 -35.44 4.29
CA LEU A 623 33.05 -35.51 4.74
C LEU A 623 33.80 -34.17 4.71
N GLU A 624 33.20 -33.12 4.15
CA GLU A 624 33.71 -31.74 4.27
C GLU A 624 33.22 -31.03 5.55
N TYR A 625 32.48 -31.74 6.42
CA TYR A 625 31.96 -31.20 7.67
C TYR A 625 33.08 -30.69 8.60
N PRO A 626 32.96 -29.51 9.22
CA PRO A 626 34.06 -28.91 9.99
C PRO A 626 34.51 -29.72 11.22
N ASP A 627 33.57 -30.39 11.88
CA ASP A 627 33.76 -31.06 13.17
C ASP A 627 34.07 -32.57 12.99
N GLN A 628 35.22 -32.85 12.37
CA GLN A 628 35.64 -34.20 11.97
C GLN A 628 35.82 -35.17 13.15
N GLU A 629 35.88 -34.71 14.40
CA GLU A 629 36.14 -35.56 15.57
C GLU A 629 34.90 -36.33 16.07
N ARG A 630 33.70 -36.05 15.55
CA ARG A 630 32.48 -36.77 15.95
C ARG A 630 32.47 -38.23 15.52
N ASP A 631 32.11 -39.12 16.44
CA ASP A 631 32.02 -40.57 16.22
C ASP A 631 31.15 -40.96 15.01
N ASP A 632 30.05 -40.26 14.78
CA ASP A 632 29.13 -40.57 13.67
C ASP A 632 29.69 -40.14 12.31
N ILE A 633 30.44 -39.04 12.26
CA ILE A 633 31.14 -38.59 11.05
C ILE A 633 32.33 -39.52 10.77
N GLN A 634 33.04 -39.98 11.79
CA GLN A 634 34.09 -41.00 11.65
C GLN A 634 33.54 -42.35 11.17
N LEU A 635 32.36 -42.76 11.63
CA LEU A 635 31.67 -43.96 11.15
C LEU A 635 31.30 -43.83 9.65
N LEU A 636 30.73 -42.70 9.24
CA LEU A 636 30.42 -42.42 7.83
C LEU A 636 31.69 -42.33 6.96
N LYS A 637 32.80 -41.85 7.52
CA LYS A 637 34.13 -41.82 6.88
C LYS A 637 34.69 -43.20 6.64
N LYS A 638 34.60 -44.10 7.63
CA LYS A 638 34.93 -45.53 7.46
C LYS A 638 34.05 -46.18 6.39
N ALA A 639 32.74 -45.89 6.39
CA ALA A 639 31.79 -46.39 5.39
C ALA A 639 32.15 -45.95 3.96
N TYR A 640 32.44 -44.66 3.76
CA TYR A 640 32.87 -44.11 2.47
C TYR A 640 34.20 -44.70 1.99
N LEU A 641 35.18 -44.83 2.89
CA LEU A 641 36.47 -45.45 2.55
C LEU A 641 36.30 -46.92 2.15
N CYS A 642 35.52 -47.70 2.89
CA CYS A 642 35.18 -49.09 2.54
C CYS A 642 34.58 -49.21 1.13
N LEU A 643 33.66 -48.32 0.77
CA LEU A 643 33.06 -48.26 -0.57
C LEU A 643 34.05 -47.88 -1.69
N ILE A 644 35.23 -47.35 -1.37
CA ILE A 644 36.24 -46.91 -2.35
C ILE A 644 37.42 -47.86 -2.44
N SER A 645 37.98 -48.29 -1.31
CA SER A 645 39.11 -49.23 -1.26
C SER A 645 38.68 -50.67 -1.53
N ASN A 646 37.40 -50.99 -1.32
CA ASN A 646 36.84 -52.35 -1.36
C ASN A 646 37.52 -53.31 -0.36
N ASP A 647 38.11 -52.74 0.69
CA ASP A 647 38.95 -53.46 1.66
C ASP A 647 38.08 -54.17 2.71
N SER A 648 38.51 -55.36 3.14
CA SER A 648 37.62 -56.35 3.77
C SER A 648 37.78 -56.52 5.28
N GLU A 649 38.83 -55.97 5.90
CA GLU A 649 39.24 -56.38 7.26
C GLU A 649 38.31 -55.91 8.41
N GLU A 650 37.49 -54.87 8.22
CA GLU A 650 36.55 -54.35 9.26
C GLU A 650 35.06 -54.32 8.84
N LYS A 651 34.66 -54.97 7.72
CA LYS A 651 33.29 -54.83 7.17
C LYS A 651 32.17 -55.18 8.16
N GLU A 652 32.30 -56.23 8.96
CA GLU A 652 31.25 -56.66 9.91
C GLU A 652 31.07 -55.68 11.09
N GLU A 653 32.17 -55.14 11.62
CA GLU A 653 32.13 -54.16 12.73
C GLU A 653 31.56 -52.81 12.26
N LEU A 654 31.92 -52.41 11.04
CA LEU A 654 31.41 -51.22 10.37
C LEU A 654 29.89 -51.30 10.09
N ILE A 655 29.42 -52.43 9.55
CA ILE A 655 27.98 -52.69 9.35
C ILE A 655 27.23 -52.60 10.68
N LYS A 656 27.77 -53.21 11.74
CA LYS A 656 27.14 -53.19 13.07
C LYS A 656 27.03 -51.76 13.63
N GLY A 657 28.09 -50.96 13.50
CA GLY A 657 28.06 -49.54 13.90
C GLY A 657 27.03 -48.73 13.11
N LEU A 658 26.89 -48.99 11.80
CA LEU A 658 25.87 -48.36 10.96
C LEU A 658 24.45 -48.81 11.32
N GLU A 659 24.25 -50.08 11.70
CA GLU A 659 22.95 -50.59 12.17
C GLU A 659 22.54 -49.95 13.51
N GLU A 660 23.50 -49.77 14.44
CA GLU A 660 23.28 -49.03 15.69
C GLU A 660 22.96 -47.54 15.43
N TYR A 661 23.66 -46.89 14.48
CA TYR A 661 23.39 -45.51 14.07
C TYR A 661 22.03 -45.36 13.35
N ALA A 662 21.64 -46.34 12.53
CA ALA A 662 20.33 -46.36 11.88
C ALA A 662 19.18 -46.38 12.90
N ILE A 663 19.33 -47.10 14.02
CA ILE A 663 18.33 -47.12 15.10
C ILE A 663 18.14 -45.72 15.70
N LEU A 664 19.23 -44.98 15.94
CA LEU A 664 19.17 -43.59 16.43
C LEU A 664 18.46 -42.65 15.46
N LEU A 665 18.52 -42.95 14.15
CA LEU A 665 17.90 -42.16 13.09
C LEU A 665 16.44 -42.53 12.77
N GLN A 666 15.80 -43.46 13.49
CA GLN A 666 14.40 -43.88 13.21
C GLN A 666 13.38 -42.73 13.16
N ALA A 667 13.63 -41.62 13.87
CA ALA A 667 12.79 -40.42 13.82
C ALA A 667 12.96 -39.55 12.55
N TYR A 668 13.94 -39.88 11.70
CA TYR A 668 14.35 -39.10 10.52
C TYR A 668 14.32 -40.00 9.25
N PRO A 669 13.16 -40.15 8.58
CA PRO A 669 12.94 -41.21 7.58
C PRO A 669 13.95 -41.24 6.43
N ASN A 670 14.35 -40.07 5.91
CA ASN A 670 15.29 -39.98 4.78
C ASN A 670 16.72 -40.36 5.21
N ALA A 671 17.17 -39.91 6.39
CA ALA A 671 18.47 -40.25 6.94
C ALA A 671 18.54 -41.75 7.32
N HIS A 672 17.50 -42.28 7.96
CA HIS A 672 17.38 -43.72 8.25
C HIS A 672 17.48 -44.56 6.97
N LYS A 673 16.74 -44.20 5.92
CA LYS A 673 16.75 -44.89 4.62
C LYS A 673 18.11 -44.79 3.92
N LEU A 674 18.82 -43.67 4.04
CA LEU A 674 20.18 -43.50 3.53
C LEU A 674 21.14 -44.48 4.21
N ILE A 675 21.13 -44.58 5.55
CA ILE A 675 22.01 -45.51 6.27
C ILE A 675 21.69 -46.97 5.95
N LEU A 676 20.41 -47.34 5.82
CA LEU A 676 20.04 -48.69 5.35
C LEU A 676 20.57 -48.98 3.94
N SER A 677 20.43 -48.03 3.01
CA SER A 677 20.96 -48.19 1.64
C SER A 677 22.49 -48.27 1.60
N LEU A 678 23.17 -47.60 2.54
CA LEU A 678 24.61 -47.65 2.74
C LEU A 678 25.07 -49.01 3.30
N ILE A 679 24.32 -49.57 4.25
CA ILE A 679 24.55 -50.91 4.79
C ILE A 679 24.43 -51.96 3.69
N ASP A 680 23.38 -51.90 2.87
CA ASP A 680 23.16 -52.83 1.76
C ASP A 680 24.30 -52.72 0.72
N ALA A 681 24.70 -51.49 0.36
CA ALA A 681 25.80 -51.25 -0.58
C ALA A 681 27.23 -51.60 -0.06
N ILE A 682 27.38 -51.89 1.23
CA ILE A 682 28.65 -52.40 1.83
C ILE A 682 28.62 -53.95 1.93
N LYS A 683 27.42 -54.53 2.03
CA LYS A 683 27.15 -55.98 2.02
C LYS A 683 27.32 -56.58 0.62
N ASP A 684 26.88 -55.86 -0.42
CA ASP A 684 27.15 -56.15 -1.83
C ASP A 684 28.63 -55.92 -2.23
#